data_AF-A0A9P8AIU9-F1
#
_entry.id   AF-A0A9P8AIU9-F1
#
_cell.length_a   1.000
_cell.length_b   1.000
_cell.length_c   1.000
_cell.angle_alpha   90.00
_cell.angle_beta   90.00
_cell.angle_gamma   90.00
#
_symmetry.space_group_name_H-M   'P 1'
#
loop_
_entity.id
_entity.type
_entity.pdbx_description
1 polymer ?
#
loop_
_entity_poly.entity_id
_entity_poly.type
_entity_poly.pdbx_seq_one_letter_code
_entity_poly.pdbx_strand_id
1 'polypeptide(L)'
;MDSIQIADCKVILAVAQRVAEEVNVGELMRFIERISGHLNYEKTTFPNVLVLLTVLLSPIKVTMSQLAMIIETLLERDNKDNIQEFLELADWAFKESWGDDIDLLEKTASDMLVSYSLQIKELYGIEMVGTVSVHQILFQFIKAKVDEYGRYGNDDVSECEPLFHHLAGYGPFQEWYSGLIKPFEYYWTSYGRYQEEDNEVLTLDKAIRHERDFHYLFNALVEPLKNQPKMTSDWMKKIIIPLVSHYSTQDARRTFIEWIFKDNTANVKPISKLTSMNTIITQLNNNNNSLVDVDDFNEILKLYLASIFFDIMQYGDSMSSMDIVNLYDFITEALAGFITSQSDIIEPSFEPFQDASSFDIFVKLNSRNPLLQPTLVNLRVVQRMFLICSKLYPINKLTIQKYLLYKTDREEEGDKDKTKALQALTIMNTLDSNNAENLLEAFNLFVETFVSSRSAKQDLCKLVVERFLYENLFDFLEKDITAASYFQLDTDDYYELVNDKFWYSFNSAVNLNEKKGKLYEANECLLLFDRLSNRSDLSAANKNQIMKVKHLMKAVALMKNFKIMVSMNVPITPSLVVSNFGGGTGDFSHNTPVDLVSLILEYNPKSYLAFEKLYKIVNYLVIFFATTTDEGSATYYFNKVKSACIESALIDDNFNYAYKQCLILFSHYQKDQQNLNDIWLTFYQVGKYISPRWFEDDVDQHSTTVEMEKLSVWKKQREVLSKALKFMQPSESSMDNSRVILSQWRRVNDQIEESYANYLYLDQITAMEVNQRNLSKQLNTIANEFIGEASNSTSQAGEKISNLLVSGLGWAIGANRSK
;
A
#
# COMPACT_ATOMS: atom_id res chain seq x y z
N MET A 1 -71.29 -14.97 69.00
CA MET A 1 -70.00 -14.45 68.52
C MET A 1 -68.90 -15.47 68.80
N ASP A 2 -69.00 -16.22 69.90
CA ASP A 2 -67.99 -17.20 70.35
C ASP A 2 -67.70 -18.37 69.39
N SER A 3 -68.68 -18.92 68.66
CA SER A 3 -68.45 -20.12 67.82
C SER A 3 -67.53 -19.88 66.61
N ILE A 4 -67.58 -18.69 66.02
CA ILE A 4 -66.74 -18.33 64.85
C ILE A 4 -65.29 -18.09 65.29
N GLN A 5 -65.08 -17.43 66.43
CA GLN A 5 -63.74 -17.20 66.99
C GLN A 5 -63.05 -18.50 67.41
N ILE A 6 -63.80 -19.43 68.02
CA ILE A 6 -63.30 -20.78 68.34
C ILE A 6 -62.94 -21.53 67.06
N ALA A 7 -63.82 -21.51 66.05
CA ALA A 7 -63.57 -22.17 64.77
C ALA A 7 -62.34 -21.59 64.07
N ASP A 8 -62.17 -20.27 64.08
CA ASP A 8 -61.01 -19.59 63.52
C ASP A 8 -59.70 -19.97 64.21
N CYS A 9 -59.70 -20.06 65.55
CA CYS A 9 -58.55 -20.57 66.30
C CYS A 9 -58.26 -22.06 66.00
N LYS A 10 -59.29 -22.90 65.89
CA LYS A 10 -59.15 -24.33 65.57
C LYS A 10 -58.58 -24.53 64.17
N VAL A 11 -59.04 -23.77 63.18
CA VAL A 11 -58.55 -23.86 61.79
C VAL A 11 -57.08 -23.45 61.70
N ILE A 12 -56.68 -22.31 62.28
CA ILE A 12 -55.27 -21.87 62.19
C ILE A 12 -54.30 -22.79 62.94
N LEU A 13 -54.73 -23.37 64.08
CA LEU A 13 -53.95 -24.39 64.79
C LEU A 13 -53.87 -25.71 64.00
N ALA A 14 -54.97 -26.12 63.35
CA ALA A 14 -54.97 -27.27 62.44
C ALA A 14 -54.01 -27.07 61.27
N VAL A 15 -53.94 -25.86 60.70
CA VAL A 15 -52.97 -25.50 59.65
C VAL A 15 -51.55 -25.67 60.17
N ALA A 16 -51.23 -25.10 61.34
CA ALA A 16 -49.89 -25.23 61.92
C ALA A 16 -49.52 -26.70 62.17
N GLN A 17 -50.43 -27.48 62.75
CA GLN A 17 -50.22 -28.91 63.02
C GLN A 17 -49.99 -29.69 61.72
N ARG A 18 -50.86 -29.52 60.72
CA ARG A 18 -50.76 -30.23 59.44
C ARG A 18 -49.50 -29.86 58.66
N VAL A 19 -49.10 -28.59 58.65
CA VAL A 19 -47.86 -28.16 57.98
C VAL A 19 -46.62 -28.73 58.69
N ALA A 20 -46.65 -28.87 60.02
CA ALA A 20 -45.54 -29.43 60.79
C ALA A 20 -45.43 -30.97 60.66
N GLU A 21 -46.57 -31.67 60.65
CA GLU A 21 -46.67 -33.14 60.70
C GLU A 21 -46.65 -33.82 59.32
N GLU A 22 -47.26 -33.22 58.29
CA GLU A 22 -47.49 -33.89 57.01
C GLU A 22 -46.23 -33.95 56.13
N VAL A 23 -45.85 -35.16 55.73
CA VAL A 23 -44.80 -35.42 54.73
C VAL A 23 -45.41 -35.58 53.33
N ASN A 24 -46.72 -35.84 53.23
CA ASN A 24 -47.43 -36.03 51.96
C ASN A 24 -48.01 -34.70 51.43
N VAL A 25 -47.33 -34.11 50.45
CA VAL A 25 -47.74 -32.88 49.78
C VAL A 25 -49.15 -32.95 49.20
N GLY A 26 -49.59 -34.11 48.69
CA GLY A 26 -50.93 -34.26 48.12
C GLY A 26 -52.06 -34.16 49.16
N GLU A 27 -51.80 -34.54 50.41
CA GLU A 27 -52.76 -34.40 51.51
C GLU A 27 -52.78 -32.97 52.05
N LEU A 28 -51.60 -32.35 52.17
CA LEU A 28 -51.48 -30.94 52.51
C LEU A 28 -52.18 -30.03 51.48
N MET A 29 -52.03 -30.30 50.18
CA MET A 29 -52.72 -29.57 49.11
C MET A 29 -54.24 -29.64 49.26
N ARG A 30 -54.82 -30.83 49.41
CA ARG A 30 -56.27 -30.99 49.60
C ARG A 30 -56.80 -30.28 50.85
N PHE A 31 -55.97 -30.20 51.89
CA PHE A 31 -56.29 -29.46 53.11
C PHE A 31 -56.29 -27.95 52.86
N ILE A 32 -55.27 -27.45 52.16
CA ILE A 32 -55.13 -26.04 51.80
C ILE A 32 -56.24 -25.59 50.82
N GLU A 33 -56.60 -26.42 49.84
CA GLU A 33 -57.73 -26.19 48.91
C GLU A 33 -59.06 -25.94 49.64
N ARG A 34 -59.28 -26.58 50.79
CA ARG A 34 -60.50 -26.40 51.59
C ARG A 34 -60.47 -25.13 52.43
N ILE A 35 -59.28 -24.65 52.79
CA ILE A 35 -59.10 -23.46 53.63
C ILE A 35 -59.00 -22.19 52.77
N SER A 36 -58.52 -22.28 51.53
CA SER A 36 -58.29 -21.12 50.66
C SER A 36 -59.54 -20.27 50.40
N GLY A 37 -60.74 -20.89 50.42
CA GLY A 37 -62.03 -20.19 50.30
C GLY A 37 -62.48 -19.41 51.54
N HIS A 38 -61.75 -19.52 52.66
CA HIS A 38 -62.12 -19.02 53.98
C HIS A 38 -61.01 -18.17 54.65
N LEU A 39 -60.19 -17.46 53.87
CA LEU A 39 -59.05 -16.67 54.36
C LEU A 39 -59.41 -15.24 54.86
N ASN A 40 -60.65 -15.03 55.27
CA ASN A 40 -61.23 -13.73 55.61
C ASN A 40 -61.57 -13.55 57.11
N TYR A 41 -61.20 -14.51 57.96
CA TYR A 41 -61.42 -14.45 59.42
C TYR A 41 -60.25 -13.76 60.16
N GLU A 42 -60.40 -13.52 61.46
CA GLU A 42 -59.48 -12.70 62.26
C GLU A 42 -58.06 -13.30 62.34
N LYS A 43 -57.96 -14.63 62.49
CA LYS A 43 -56.69 -15.37 62.60
C LYS A 43 -56.38 -16.19 61.35
N THR A 44 -57.38 -16.78 60.71
CA THR A 44 -57.25 -17.51 59.44
C THR A 44 -57.22 -16.50 58.30
N THR A 45 -56.11 -15.78 58.21
CA THR A 45 -55.83 -14.81 57.16
C THR A 45 -54.72 -15.33 56.25
N PHE A 46 -54.71 -14.88 55.00
CA PHE A 46 -53.64 -15.20 54.05
C PHE A 46 -52.21 -14.92 54.61
N PRO A 47 -51.93 -13.78 55.26
CA PRO A 47 -50.60 -13.52 55.85
C PRO A 47 -50.25 -14.51 56.97
N ASN A 48 -51.20 -14.84 57.85
CA ASN A 48 -50.94 -15.77 58.96
C ASN A 48 -50.68 -17.19 58.48
N VAL A 49 -51.38 -17.65 57.43
CA VAL A 49 -51.10 -18.94 56.78
C VAL A 49 -49.71 -18.93 56.15
N LEU A 50 -49.29 -17.84 55.48
CA LEU A 50 -47.94 -17.71 54.94
C LEU A 50 -46.86 -17.68 56.02
N VAL A 51 -47.11 -17.08 57.19
CA VAL A 51 -46.21 -17.12 58.35
C VAL A 51 -45.96 -18.57 58.78
N LEU A 52 -47.02 -19.37 58.91
CA LEU A 52 -46.91 -20.78 59.26
C LEU A 52 -46.14 -21.58 58.20
N LEU A 53 -46.43 -21.36 56.92
CA LEU A 53 -45.71 -22.00 55.81
C LEU A 53 -44.23 -21.56 55.76
N THR A 54 -43.90 -20.33 56.17
CA THR A 54 -42.52 -19.84 56.18
C THR A 54 -41.67 -20.60 57.20
N VAL A 55 -42.20 -20.80 58.42
CA VAL A 55 -41.43 -21.40 59.51
C VAL A 55 -41.48 -22.92 59.51
N LEU A 56 -42.64 -23.50 59.25
CA LEU A 56 -42.88 -24.94 59.49
C LEU A 56 -42.57 -25.83 58.28
N LEU A 57 -42.59 -25.26 57.08
CA LEU A 57 -42.39 -26.00 55.84
C LEU A 57 -40.94 -25.92 55.37
N SER A 58 -40.15 -26.98 55.60
CA SER A 58 -38.75 -27.03 55.16
C SER A 58 -38.63 -27.33 53.66
N PRO A 59 -37.68 -26.70 52.93
CA PRO A 59 -37.40 -27.00 51.53
C PRO A 59 -36.87 -28.43 51.28
N ILE A 60 -36.45 -29.15 52.33
CA ILE A 60 -36.08 -30.58 52.24
C ILE A 60 -37.33 -31.45 52.03
N LYS A 61 -38.46 -31.06 52.63
CA LYS A 61 -39.70 -31.84 52.62
C LYS A 61 -40.57 -31.54 51.40
N VAL A 62 -40.53 -30.31 50.89
CA VAL A 62 -41.41 -29.82 49.83
C VAL A 62 -40.59 -29.05 48.80
N THR A 63 -40.71 -29.42 47.52
CA THR A 63 -39.98 -28.74 46.45
C THR A 63 -40.57 -27.36 46.17
N MET A 64 -39.78 -26.46 45.58
CA MET A 64 -40.24 -25.11 45.23
C MET A 64 -41.42 -25.11 44.25
N SER A 65 -41.49 -26.07 43.34
CA SER A 65 -42.64 -26.26 42.44
C SER A 65 -43.90 -26.68 43.20
N GLN A 66 -43.78 -27.59 44.18
CA GLN A 66 -44.91 -27.98 45.03
C GLN A 66 -45.38 -26.81 45.91
N LEU A 67 -44.45 -26.00 46.41
CA LEU A 67 -44.77 -24.78 47.16
C LEU A 67 -45.48 -23.73 46.29
N ALA A 68 -45.10 -23.59 45.02
CA ALA A 68 -45.79 -22.73 44.07
C ALA A 68 -47.24 -23.16 43.85
N MET A 69 -47.51 -24.47 43.70
CA MET A 69 -48.88 -24.99 43.61
C MET A 69 -49.69 -24.67 44.88
N ILE A 70 -49.09 -24.81 46.06
CA ILE A 70 -49.72 -24.43 47.35
C ILE A 70 -50.13 -22.94 47.33
N ILE A 71 -49.24 -22.07 46.85
CA ILE A 71 -49.51 -20.63 46.74
C ILE A 71 -50.60 -20.34 45.73
N GLU A 72 -50.58 -20.99 44.56
CA GLU A 72 -51.60 -20.85 43.52
C GLU A 72 -52.99 -21.12 44.09
N THR A 73 -53.15 -22.23 44.81
CA THR A 73 -54.39 -22.60 45.51
C THR A 73 -54.81 -21.55 46.56
N LEU A 74 -53.88 -20.95 47.29
CA LEU A 74 -54.17 -19.87 48.24
C LEU A 74 -54.52 -18.52 47.58
N LEU A 75 -54.11 -18.32 46.32
CA LEU A 75 -54.39 -17.13 45.53
C LEU A 75 -55.71 -17.22 44.74
N GLU A 76 -56.15 -18.43 44.37
CA GLU A 76 -57.47 -18.74 43.78
C GLU A 76 -58.62 -18.55 44.79
N ARG A 77 -58.70 -17.36 45.38
CA ARG A 77 -59.65 -16.98 46.43
C ARG A 77 -61.06 -16.84 45.88
N ASP A 78 -61.81 -17.93 45.84
CA ASP A 78 -63.26 -17.85 45.88
C ASP A 78 -63.68 -17.64 47.33
N ASN A 79 -63.70 -16.38 47.79
CA ASN A 79 -64.16 -16.04 49.15
C ASN A 79 -65.62 -16.50 49.33
N LYS A 80 -65.79 -17.68 49.92
CA LYS A 80 -67.09 -18.20 50.30
C LYS A 80 -67.40 -17.68 51.69
N ASP A 81 -68.18 -16.62 51.75
CA ASP A 81 -68.67 -16.06 53.02
C ASP A 81 -69.81 -16.93 53.60
N ASN A 82 -69.55 -18.25 53.71
CA ASN A 82 -70.48 -19.25 54.20
C ASN A 82 -70.03 -19.73 55.57
N ILE A 83 -70.57 -19.09 56.61
CA ILE A 83 -70.24 -19.36 58.02
C ILE A 83 -70.48 -20.83 58.38
N GLN A 84 -71.51 -21.48 57.83
CA GLN A 84 -71.82 -22.88 58.13
C GLN A 84 -70.75 -23.83 57.57
N GLU A 85 -70.28 -23.58 56.34
CA GLU A 85 -69.20 -24.35 55.70
C GLU A 85 -67.87 -24.16 56.45
N PHE A 86 -67.62 -22.97 57.00
CA PHE A 86 -66.44 -22.71 57.83
C PHE A 86 -66.47 -23.43 59.19
N LEU A 87 -67.63 -23.48 59.86
CA LEU A 87 -67.79 -24.23 61.11
C LEU A 87 -67.60 -25.74 60.88
N GLU A 88 -68.16 -26.28 59.79
CA GLU A 88 -67.96 -27.68 59.38
C GLU A 88 -66.49 -27.98 59.02
N LEU A 89 -65.81 -27.02 58.40
CA LEU A 89 -64.37 -27.10 58.13
C LEU A 89 -63.56 -27.16 59.42
N ALA A 90 -63.88 -26.34 60.42
CA ALA A 90 -63.19 -26.34 61.70
C ALA A 90 -63.33 -27.68 62.44
N ASP A 91 -64.54 -28.25 62.45
CA ASP A 91 -64.79 -29.58 63.04
C ASP A 91 -64.11 -30.71 62.26
N TRP A 92 -63.99 -30.59 60.93
CA TRP A 92 -63.26 -31.55 60.10
C TRP A 92 -61.74 -31.46 60.27
N ALA A 93 -61.21 -30.23 60.32
CA ALA A 93 -59.78 -29.93 60.33
C ALA A 93 -59.13 -30.26 61.68
N PHE A 94 -59.85 -30.02 62.78
CA PHE A 94 -59.34 -30.13 64.14
C PHE A 94 -59.99 -31.32 64.87
N LYS A 95 -59.40 -32.50 64.74
CA LYS A 95 -59.94 -33.76 65.30
C LYS A 95 -59.57 -34.03 66.76
N GLU A 96 -58.63 -33.27 67.33
CA GLU A 96 -58.21 -33.45 68.72
C GLU A 96 -59.15 -32.75 69.70
N SER A 97 -59.48 -33.44 70.79
CA SER A 97 -60.29 -32.93 71.89
C SER A 97 -59.46 -32.01 72.79
N TRP A 98 -59.13 -30.82 72.30
CA TRP A 98 -58.81 -29.72 73.20
C TRP A 98 -60.13 -29.34 73.87
N GLY A 99 -60.15 -29.22 75.21
CA GLY A 99 -61.36 -28.78 75.90
C GLY A 99 -61.86 -27.47 75.30
N ASP A 100 -63.17 -27.22 75.31
CA ASP A 100 -63.80 -26.01 74.76
C ASP A 100 -63.47 -24.72 75.56
N ASP A 101 -62.27 -24.65 76.17
CA ASP A 101 -61.73 -23.47 76.83
C ASP A 101 -61.28 -22.46 75.76
N ILE A 102 -62.18 -21.53 75.49
CA ILE A 102 -62.06 -20.48 74.48
C ILE A 102 -60.82 -19.63 74.75
N ASP A 103 -60.59 -19.24 76.01
CA ASP A 103 -59.49 -18.35 76.40
C ASP A 103 -58.13 -19.03 76.17
N LEU A 104 -58.04 -20.34 76.44
CA LEU A 104 -56.82 -21.12 76.21
C LEU A 104 -56.53 -21.33 74.72
N LEU A 105 -57.55 -21.65 73.92
CA LEU A 105 -57.42 -21.81 72.46
C LEU A 105 -57.06 -20.49 71.80
N GLU A 106 -57.72 -19.40 72.20
CA GLU A 106 -57.47 -18.07 71.67
C GLU A 106 -56.04 -17.62 71.97
N LYS A 107 -55.61 -17.79 73.22
CA LYS A 107 -54.25 -17.48 73.65
C LYS A 107 -53.20 -18.33 72.94
N THR A 108 -53.42 -19.63 72.80
CA THR A 108 -52.47 -20.53 72.13
C THR A 108 -52.30 -20.16 70.65
N ALA A 109 -53.40 -19.90 69.94
CA ALA A 109 -53.35 -19.48 68.54
C ALA A 109 -52.63 -18.12 68.38
N SER A 110 -52.91 -17.16 69.26
CA SER A 110 -52.28 -15.83 69.23
C SER A 110 -50.79 -15.88 69.60
N ASP A 111 -50.43 -16.59 70.67
CA ASP A 111 -49.03 -16.76 71.11
C ASP A 111 -48.19 -17.48 70.03
N MET A 112 -48.77 -18.49 69.36
CA MET A 112 -48.14 -19.20 68.24
C MET A 112 -47.85 -18.26 67.06
N LEU A 113 -48.85 -17.50 66.61
CA LEU A 113 -48.69 -16.56 65.49
C LEU A 113 -47.68 -15.46 65.81
N VAL A 114 -47.68 -14.93 67.03
CA VAL A 114 -46.70 -13.94 67.49
C VAL A 114 -45.30 -14.55 67.54
N SER A 115 -45.15 -15.77 68.10
CA SER A 115 -43.87 -16.47 68.18
C SER A 115 -43.26 -16.72 66.79
N TYR A 116 -44.05 -17.22 65.84
CA TYR A 116 -43.56 -17.48 64.49
C TYR A 116 -43.31 -16.19 63.70
N SER A 117 -44.11 -15.16 63.91
CA SER A 117 -43.85 -13.84 63.32
C SER A 117 -42.54 -13.23 63.85
N LEU A 118 -42.25 -13.36 65.15
CA LEU A 118 -40.97 -12.96 65.74
C LEU A 118 -39.81 -13.77 65.17
N GLN A 119 -39.99 -15.08 65.00
CA GLN A 119 -38.97 -15.94 64.41
C GLN A 119 -38.65 -15.55 62.96
N ILE A 120 -39.66 -15.21 62.14
CA ILE A 120 -39.45 -14.71 60.77
C ILE A 120 -38.68 -13.38 60.80
N LYS A 121 -39.03 -12.49 61.73
CA LYS A 121 -38.35 -11.20 61.89
C LYS A 121 -36.89 -11.37 62.30
N GLU A 122 -36.59 -12.28 63.22
CA GLU A 122 -35.23 -12.58 63.67
C GLU A 122 -34.39 -13.28 62.60
N LEU A 123 -34.96 -14.25 61.90
CA LEU A 123 -34.24 -15.04 60.90
C LEU A 123 -34.07 -14.31 59.56
N TYR A 124 -35.07 -13.54 59.12
CA TYR A 124 -35.14 -12.97 57.78
C TYR A 124 -35.29 -11.45 57.74
N GLY A 125 -35.53 -10.79 58.89
CA GLY A 125 -35.71 -9.33 58.94
C GLY A 125 -37.01 -8.85 58.28
N ILE A 126 -38.03 -9.70 58.19
CA ILE A 126 -39.28 -9.48 57.45
C ILE A 126 -40.48 -9.45 58.40
N GLU A 127 -41.48 -8.62 58.07
CA GLU A 127 -42.78 -8.58 58.76
C GLU A 127 -43.93 -8.74 57.77
N MET A 128 -44.72 -9.82 57.90
CA MET A 128 -45.88 -10.11 57.06
C MET A 128 -47.16 -9.59 57.71
N VAL A 129 -47.50 -8.33 57.46
CA VAL A 129 -48.66 -7.66 58.08
C VAL A 129 -49.83 -7.60 57.10
N GLY A 130 -51.05 -7.93 57.56
CA GLY A 130 -52.26 -7.96 56.72
C GLY A 130 -52.80 -6.62 56.23
N THR A 131 -52.21 -5.49 56.62
CA THR A 131 -52.56 -4.15 56.14
C THR A 131 -51.92 -3.81 54.78
N VAL A 132 -51.12 -4.72 54.24
CA VAL A 132 -50.26 -4.52 53.08
C VAL A 132 -50.81 -5.28 51.86
N SER A 133 -50.47 -4.86 50.64
CA SER A 133 -50.92 -5.54 49.41
C SER A 133 -50.51 -7.01 49.35
N VAL A 134 -51.37 -7.87 48.77
CA VAL A 134 -51.12 -9.33 48.64
C VAL A 134 -49.78 -9.62 47.97
N HIS A 135 -49.42 -8.88 46.92
CA HIS A 135 -48.16 -9.03 46.20
C HIS A 135 -46.93 -8.72 47.07
N GLN A 136 -47.02 -7.74 47.97
CA GLN A 136 -45.91 -7.41 48.87
C GLN A 136 -45.70 -8.47 49.95
N ILE A 137 -46.78 -9.02 50.50
CA ILE A 137 -46.73 -10.12 51.47
C ILE A 137 -46.17 -11.38 50.80
N LEU A 138 -46.61 -11.66 49.58
CA LEU A 138 -46.11 -12.78 48.80
C LEU A 138 -44.63 -12.60 48.43
N PHE A 139 -44.19 -11.37 48.12
CA PHE A 139 -42.79 -11.05 47.86
C PHE A 139 -41.91 -11.30 49.08
N GLN A 140 -42.35 -10.84 50.25
CA GLN A 140 -41.69 -11.11 51.53
C GLN A 140 -41.61 -12.61 51.84
N PHE A 141 -42.68 -13.36 51.58
CA PHE A 141 -42.70 -14.82 51.72
C PHE A 141 -41.70 -15.50 50.80
N ILE A 142 -41.73 -15.18 49.51
CA ILE A 142 -40.83 -15.78 48.52
C ILE A 142 -39.38 -15.45 48.86
N LYS A 143 -39.08 -14.20 49.24
CA LYS A 143 -37.74 -13.79 49.65
C LYS A 143 -37.21 -14.59 50.84
N ALA A 144 -38.05 -14.81 51.87
CA ALA A 144 -37.69 -15.66 53.01
C ALA A 144 -37.42 -17.11 52.59
N LYS A 145 -38.23 -17.66 51.66
CA LYS A 145 -38.05 -19.02 51.16
C LYS A 145 -36.82 -19.20 50.28
N VAL A 146 -36.44 -18.20 49.49
CA VAL A 146 -35.20 -18.25 48.71
C VAL A 146 -33.97 -18.18 49.63
N ASP A 147 -33.98 -17.37 50.70
CA ASP A 147 -32.91 -17.38 51.72
C ASP A 147 -32.86 -18.74 52.44
N GLU A 148 -34.01 -19.26 52.87
CA GLU A 148 -34.10 -20.57 53.49
C GLU A 148 -33.51 -21.66 52.58
N TYR A 149 -33.82 -21.64 51.29
CA TYR A 149 -33.28 -22.58 50.31
C TYR A 149 -31.75 -22.55 50.23
N GLY A 150 -31.18 -21.35 50.16
CA GLY A 150 -29.72 -21.16 50.17
C GLY A 150 -29.06 -21.70 51.43
N ARG A 151 -29.69 -21.53 52.61
CA ARG A 151 -29.14 -22.01 53.90
C ARG A 151 -29.01 -23.54 53.97
N TYR A 152 -29.79 -24.28 53.18
CA TYR A 152 -29.68 -25.73 53.08
C TYR A 152 -28.65 -26.21 52.05
N GLY A 153 -27.83 -25.29 51.50
CA GLY A 153 -26.75 -25.62 50.55
C GLY A 153 -27.22 -25.73 49.10
N ASN A 154 -28.41 -25.22 48.77
CA ASN A 154 -28.91 -25.18 47.41
C ASN A 154 -28.80 -23.76 46.84
N ASP A 155 -27.84 -23.58 45.94
CA ASP A 155 -27.55 -22.27 45.33
C ASP A 155 -28.12 -22.12 43.91
N ASP A 156 -28.75 -23.16 43.34
CA ASP A 156 -29.40 -23.07 42.03
C ASP A 156 -30.77 -22.38 42.11
N VAL A 157 -30.79 -21.09 41.79
CA VAL A 157 -32.00 -20.27 41.86
C VAL A 157 -33.04 -20.62 40.79
N SER A 158 -32.65 -21.35 39.73
CA SER A 158 -33.60 -21.73 38.68
C SER A 158 -34.74 -22.61 39.20
N GLU A 159 -34.52 -23.35 40.30
CA GLU A 159 -35.56 -24.14 40.96
C GLU A 159 -36.63 -23.28 41.65
N CYS A 160 -36.32 -22.01 41.97
CA CYS A 160 -37.25 -21.06 42.56
C CYS A 160 -38.14 -20.35 41.53
N GLU A 161 -37.88 -20.52 40.22
CA GLU A 161 -38.67 -19.91 39.13
C GLU A 161 -40.18 -20.09 39.26
N PRO A 162 -40.73 -21.28 39.59
CA PRO A 162 -42.17 -21.45 39.76
C PRO A 162 -42.78 -20.46 40.77
N LEU A 163 -42.06 -20.12 41.83
CA LEU A 163 -42.52 -19.13 42.82
C LEU A 163 -42.51 -17.71 42.25
N PHE A 164 -41.50 -17.37 41.46
CA PHE A 164 -41.34 -16.06 40.83
C PHE A 164 -42.47 -15.69 39.87
N HIS A 165 -43.09 -16.69 39.21
CA HIS A 165 -44.22 -16.46 38.30
C HIS A 165 -45.40 -15.77 38.98
N HIS A 166 -45.65 -16.03 40.27
CA HIS A 166 -46.75 -15.41 41.03
C HIS A 166 -46.51 -13.92 41.35
N LEU A 167 -45.29 -13.41 41.18
CA LEU A 167 -44.94 -12.00 41.37
C LEU A 167 -44.71 -11.27 40.05
N ALA A 168 -45.04 -11.89 38.91
CA ALA A 168 -44.93 -11.27 37.60
C ALA A 168 -45.70 -9.93 37.57
N GLY A 169 -44.99 -8.85 37.21
CA GLY A 169 -45.57 -7.50 37.16
C GLY A 169 -45.54 -6.70 38.46
N TYR A 170 -45.10 -7.26 39.60
CA TYR A 170 -44.89 -6.49 40.83
C TYR A 170 -43.53 -5.77 40.82
N GLY A 171 -43.54 -4.44 40.74
CA GLY A 171 -42.34 -3.60 40.57
C GLY A 171 -41.17 -3.93 41.52
N PRO A 172 -41.35 -3.93 42.85
CA PRO A 172 -40.27 -4.23 43.80
C PRO A 172 -39.67 -5.63 43.64
N PHE A 173 -40.49 -6.63 43.27
CA PHE A 173 -39.98 -7.95 42.93
C PHE A 173 -39.15 -7.91 41.64
N GLN A 174 -39.62 -7.22 40.60
CA GLN A 174 -38.89 -7.10 39.34
C GLN A 174 -37.54 -6.41 39.52
N GLU A 175 -37.46 -5.38 40.37
CA GLU A 175 -36.20 -4.69 40.72
C GLU A 175 -35.22 -5.62 41.43
N TRP A 176 -35.69 -6.38 42.43
CA TRP A 176 -34.87 -7.35 43.16
C TRP A 176 -34.43 -8.53 42.27
N TYR A 177 -35.37 -9.07 41.49
CA TYR A 177 -35.14 -10.22 40.62
C TYR A 177 -34.17 -9.90 39.48
N SER A 178 -34.35 -8.75 38.81
CA SER A 178 -33.45 -8.32 37.73
C SER A 178 -32.11 -7.78 38.24
N GLY A 179 -32.09 -7.15 39.42
CA GLY A 179 -30.92 -6.47 39.98
C GLY A 179 -29.99 -7.33 40.82
N LEU A 180 -30.50 -8.38 41.48
CA LEU A 180 -29.73 -9.24 42.37
C LEU A 180 -29.82 -10.73 41.99
N ILE A 181 -31.03 -11.25 41.82
CA ILE A 181 -31.23 -12.70 41.64
C ILE A 181 -30.71 -13.19 40.28
N LYS A 182 -31.08 -12.55 39.18
CA LYS A 182 -30.56 -12.90 37.85
C LYS A 182 -29.04 -12.76 37.73
N PRO A 183 -28.42 -11.66 38.24
CA PRO A 183 -26.97 -11.57 38.37
C PRO A 183 -26.35 -12.73 39.13
N PHE A 184 -26.91 -13.09 40.28
CA PHE A 184 -26.43 -14.21 41.07
C PHE A 184 -26.59 -15.56 40.33
N GLU A 185 -27.74 -15.81 39.70
CA GLU A 185 -28.00 -17.02 38.91
C GLU A 185 -26.96 -17.17 37.79
N TYR A 186 -26.66 -16.08 37.07
CA TYR A 186 -25.64 -16.10 36.03
C TYR A 186 -24.24 -16.34 36.60
N TYR A 187 -23.90 -15.71 37.73
CA TYR A 187 -22.64 -15.96 38.44
C TYR A 187 -22.50 -17.41 38.87
N TRP A 188 -23.55 -17.99 39.47
CA TRP A 188 -23.54 -19.35 39.99
C TRP A 188 -23.38 -20.37 38.87
N THR A 189 -24.19 -20.25 37.82
CA THR A 189 -24.17 -21.17 36.66
C THR A 189 -22.88 -21.06 35.85
N SER A 190 -22.27 -19.88 35.79
CA SER A 190 -21.08 -19.63 34.97
C SER A 190 -19.76 -19.79 35.72
N TYR A 191 -19.75 -19.62 37.05
CA TYR A 191 -18.54 -19.66 37.88
C TYR A 191 -18.74 -20.42 39.20
N GLY A 192 -19.71 -20.01 40.02
CA GLY A 192 -19.84 -20.47 41.41
C GLY A 192 -19.91 -21.98 41.57
N ARG A 193 -20.70 -22.67 40.72
CA ARG A 193 -20.88 -24.14 40.78
C ARG A 193 -19.65 -24.98 40.45
N TYR A 194 -18.61 -24.37 39.87
CA TYR A 194 -17.42 -25.06 39.37
C TYR A 194 -16.19 -24.88 40.25
N GLN A 195 -16.29 -24.10 41.33
CA GLN A 195 -15.17 -23.84 42.25
C GLN A 195 -15.01 -24.99 43.25
N GLU A 196 -13.76 -25.27 43.63
CA GLU A 196 -13.44 -26.23 44.69
C GLU A 196 -13.77 -25.63 46.07
N GLU A 197 -14.10 -26.48 47.06
CA GLU A 197 -14.60 -26.08 48.39
C GLU A 197 -13.66 -25.12 49.17
N ASP A 198 -12.39 -25.04 48.80
CA ASP A 198 -11.38 -24.19 49.45
C ASP A 198 -11.42 -22.70 49.02
N ASN A 199 -12.19 -22.34 47.99
CA ASN A 199 -12.34 -20.93 47.55
C ASN A 199 -13.56 -20.27 48.22
N GLU A 200 -13.43 -19.01 48.64
CA GLU A 200 -14.56 -18.22 49.16
C GLU A 200 -15.57 -17.90 48.03
N VAL A 201 -16.55 -18.79 47.82
CA VAL A 201 -17.63 -18.57 46.84
C VAL A 201 -18.80 -17.81 47.49
N LEU A 202 -19.43 -16.93 46.72
CA LEU A 202 -20.69 -16.30 47.09
C LEU A 202 -21.82 -17.32 46.96
N THR A 203 -22.37 -17.76 48.09
CA THR A 203 -23.56 -18.60 48.18
C THR A 203 -24.83 -17.74 48.20
N LEU A 204 -25.98 -18.33 47.88
CA LEU A 204 -27.28 -17.68 47.77
C LEU A 204 -27.72 -17.07 49.11
N ASP A 205 -27.48 -17.78 50.22
CA ASP A 205 -27.79 -17.28 51.56
C ASP A 205 -26.96 -16.03 51.89
N LYS A 206 -25.67 -16.02 51.56
CA LYS A 206 -24.79 -14.85 51.73
C LYS A 206 -25.24 -13.71 50.84
N ALA A 207 -25.61 -13.99 49.58
CA ALA A 207 -26.08 -12.99 48.64
C ALA A 207 -27.34 -12.26 49.16
N ILE A 208 -28.29 -12.99 49.75
CA ILE A 208 -29.53 -12.41 50.28
C ILE A 208 -29.30 -11.72 51.63
N ARG A 209 -28.49 -12.29 52.53
CA ARG A 209 -28.16 -11.67 53.82
C ARG A 209 -27.43 -10.34 53.67
N HIS A 210 -26.53 -10.26 52.68
CA HIS A 210 -25.78 -9.06 52.35
C HIS A 210 -26.44 -8.19 51.27
N GLU A 211 -27.73 -8.38 50.98
CA GLU A 211 -28.46 -7.59 49.96
C GLU A 211 -28.38 -6.08 50.20
N ARG A 212 -28.12 -5.59 51.41
CA ARG A 212 -27.96 -4.15 51.67
C ARG A 212 -26.52 -3.66 51.54
N ASP A 213 -25.55 -4.56 51.44
CA ASP A 213 -24.12 -4.27 51.35
C ASP A 213 -23.64 -4.44 49.90
N PHE A 214 -23.75 -3.36 49.13
CA PHE A 214 -23.30 -3.33 47.75
C PHE A 214 -21.81 -3.67 47.62
N HIS A 215 -20.96 -3.17 48.53
CA HIS A 215 -19.52 -3.34 48.42
C HIS A 215 -19.12 -4.82 48.57
N TYR A 216 -19.74 -5.53 49.51
CA TYR A 216 -19.54 -6.97 49.66
C TYR A 216 -19.96 -7.74 48.41
N LEU A 217 -21.19 -7.52 47.94
CA LEU A 217 -21.76 -8.24 46.79
C LEU A 217 -21.01 -7.94 45.49
N PHE A 218 -20.71 -6.67 45.24
CA PHE A 218 -19.99 -6.24 44.05
C PHE A 218 -18.61 -6.91 43.97
N ASN A 219 -17.83 -6.87 45.06
CA ASN A 219 -16.49 -7.47 45.09
C ASN A 219 -16.52 -8.98 44.86
N ALA A 220 -17.46 -9.69 45.48
CA ALA A 220 -17.60 -11.14 45.29
C ALA A 220 -18.04 -11.50 43.86
N LEU A 221 -18.90 -10.68 43.23
CA LEU A 221 -19.40 -10.93 41.88
C LEU A 221 -18.40 -10.56 40.77
N VAL A 222 -17.49 -9.61 41.01
CA VAL A 222 -16.44 -9.23 40.04
C VAL A 222 -15.13 -9.99 40.22
N GLU A 223 -14.91 -10.66 41.36
CA GLU A 223 -13.73 -11.48 41.62
C GLU A 223 -13.38 -12.47 40.49
N PRO A 224 -14.35 -13.19 39.87
CA PRO A 224 -14.07 -14.10 38.75
C PRO A 224 -13.33 -13.44 37.59
N LEU A 225 -13.54 -12.14 37.37
CA LEU A 225 -12.94 -11.41 36.26
C LEU A 225 -11.43 -11.19 36.44
N LYS A 226 -10.89 -11.27 37.66
CA LYS A 226 -9.44 -11.21 37.90
C LYS A 226 -8.72 -12.38 37.21
N ASN A 227 -9.36 -13.55 37.19
CA ASN A 227 -8.78 -14.78 36.64
C ASN A 227 -9.32 -15.13 35.25
N GLN A 228 -10.51 -14.63 34.87
CA GLN A 228 -11.17 -14.94 33.60
C GLN A 228 -11.60 -13.67 32.82
N PRO A 229 -10.64 -12.84 32.36
CA PRO A 229 -10.93 -11.57 31.69
C PRO A 229 -11.67 -11.71 30.34
N LYS A 230 -11.77 -12.92 29.79
CA LYS A 230 -12.55 -13.19 28.57
C LYS A 230 -14.07 -13.08 28.79
N MET A 231 -14.54 -13.23 30.02
CA MET A 231 -15.96 -13.18 30.36
C MET A 231 -16.49 -11.77 30.57
N THR A 232 -15.62 -10.74 30.54
CA THR A 232 -15.95 -9.35 30.91
C THR A 232 -17.17 -8.82 30.17
N SER A 233 -17.35 -9.11 28.88
CA SER A 233 -18.51 -8.63 28.12
C SER A 233 -19.85 -9.14 28.67
N ASP A 234 -19.96 -10.46 28.89
CA ASP A 234 -21.19 -11.08 29.39
C ASP A 234 -21.43 -10.75 30.87
N TRP A 235 -20.36 -10.69 31.67
CA TRP A 235 -20.43 -10.26 33.08
C TRP A 235 -20.91 -8.82 33.21
N MET A 236 -20.43 -7.92 32.34
CA MET A 236 -20.89 -6.55 32.30
C MET A 236 -22.39 -6.49 32.04
N LYS A 237 -22.87 -7.18 31.01
CA LYS A 237 -24.27 -7.16 30.59
C LYS A 237 -25.23 -7.83 31.58
N LYS A 238 -24.83 -8.95 32.17
CA LYS A 238 -25.73 -9.82 32.94
C LYS A 238 -25.59 -9.69 34.46
N ILE A 239 -24.46 -9.19 34.96
CA ILE A 239 -24.18 -9.09 36.40
C ILE A 239 -23.94 -7.65 36.81
N ILE A 240 -22.88 -7.03 36.29
CA ILE A 240 -22.36 -5.76 36.83
C ILE A 240 -23.33 -4.61 36.56
N ILE A 241 -23.82 -4.47 35.32
CA ILE A 241 -24.75 -3.40 34.96
C ILE A 241 -26.07 -3.51 35.73
N PRO A 242 -26.75 -4.68 35.75
CA PRO A 242 -27.98 -4.83 36.54
C PRO A 242 -27.77 -4.55 38.03
N LEU A 243 -26.67 -5.02 38.61
CA LEU A 243 -26.36 -4.81 40.03
C LEU A 243 -26.12 -3.33 40.35
N VAL A 244 -25.26 -2.63 39.59
CA VAL A 244 -24.98 -1.20 39.83
C VAL A 244 -26.25 -0.35 39.66
N SER A 245 -27.08 -0.69 38.67
CA SER A 245 -28.37 -0.03 38.43
C SER A 245 -29.35 -0.23 39.58
N HIS A 246 -29.37 -1.42 40.20
CA HIS A 246 -30.26 -1.76 41.31
C HIS A 246 -30.06 -0.85 42.53
N TYR A 247 -28.80 -0.62 42.93
CA TYR A 247 -28.52 0.21 44.10
C TYR A 247 -28.58 1.70 43.80
N SER A 248 -28.14 2.14 42.61
CA SER A 248 -28.21 3.53 42.15
C SER A 248 -27.71 4.59 43.15
N THR A 249 -26.85 4.23 44.11
CA THR A 249 -26.28 5.14 45.10
C THR A 249 -24.98 5.76 44.59
N GLN A 250 -24.62 6.95 45.09
CA GLN A 250 -23.32 7.58 44.79
C GLN A 250 -22.15 6.67 45.20
N ASP A 251 -22.30 5.93 46.30
CA ASP A 251 -21.29 5.00 46.80
C ASP A 251 -21.09 3.79 45.87
N ALA A 252 -22.18 3.24 45.35
CA ALA A 252 -22.13 2.15 44.36
C ALA A 252 -21.45 2.59 43.06
N ARG A 253 -21.77 3.79 42.58
CA ARG A 253 -21.13 4.38 41.39
C ARG A 253 -19.63 4.61 41.61
N ARG A 254 -19.25 5.16 42.76
CA ARG A 254 -17.85 5.39 43.11
C ARG A 254 -17.05 4.10 43.17
N THR A 255 -17.59 3.08 43.85
CA THR A 255 -16.97 1.75 43.96
C THR A 255 -16.80 1.12 42.58
N PHE A 256 -17.79 1.25 41.70
CA PHE A 256 -17.71 0.77 40.32
C PHE A 256 -16.60 1.49 39.52
N ILE A 257 -16.50 2.82 39.61
CA ILE A 257 -15.44 3.61 38.95
C ILE A 257 -14.06 3.24 39.50
N GLU A 258 -13.91 3.15 40.83
CA GLU A 258 -12.66 2.73 41.48
C GLU A 258 -12.25 1.32 41.03
N TRP A 259 -13.19 0.39 40.90
CA TRP A 259 -12.91 -0.95 40.38
C TRP A 259 -12.38 -0.93 38.95
N ILE A 260 -13.00 -0.18 38.03
CA ILE A 260 -12.57 -0.12 36.62
C ILE A 260 -11.12 0.35 36.50
N PHE A 261 -10.75 1.39 37.23
CA PHE A 261 -9.47 2.10 37.02
C PHE A 261 -8.37 1.73 38.02
N LYS A 262 -8.71 1.27 39.24
CA LYS A 262 -7.75 0.99 40.33
C LYS A 262 -7.60 -0.49 40.66
N ASP A 263 -8.69 -1.25 40.82
CA ASP A 263 -8.62 -2.63 41.35
C ASP A 263 -8.57 -3.70 40.26
N ASN A 264 -9.26 -3.50 39.14
CA ASN A 264 -9.23 -4.40 37.97
C ASN A 264 -7.89 -4.34 37.20
N THR A 265 -6.96 -3.50 37.66
CA THR A 265 -5.77 -3.10 36.91
C THR A 265 -4.45 -3.45 37.60
N ALA A 266 -4.50 -3.97 38.84
CA ALA A 266 -3.33 -4.39 39.57
C ALA A 266 -2.77 -5.71 39.01
N ASN A 267 -1.51 -5.71 38.55
CA ASN A 267 -0.73 -6.87 38.09
C ASN A 267 -1.08 -7.50 36.73
N VAL A 268 -1.84 -6.81 35.87
CA VAL A 268 -2.19 -7.30 34.53
C VAL A 268 -1.27 -6.66 33.48
N LYS A 269 -0.92 -7.42 32.41
CA LYS A 269 -0.18 -6.86 31.26
C LYS A 269 -0.94 -5.64 30.71
N PRO A 270 -0.25 -4.53 30.34
CA PRO A 270 -0.90 -3.29 29.91
C PRO A 270 -1.94 -3.46 28.79
N ILE A 271 -1.67 -4.34 27.82
CA ILE A 271 -2.59 -4.64 26.71
C ILE A 271 -3.88 -5.27 27.23
N SER A 272 -3.77 -6.29 28.09
CA SER A 272 -4.93 -6.98 28.65
C SER A 272 -5.77 -6.05 29.53
N LYS A 273 -5.13 -5.15 30.28
CA LYS A 273 -5.81 -4.07 31.02
C LYS A 273 -6.65 -3.21 30.07
N LEU A 274 -6.03 -2.67 29.02
CA LEU A 274 -6.72 -1.79 28.06
C LEU A 274 -7.82 -2.53 27.27
N THR A 275 -7.62 -3.80 26.88
CA THR A 275 -8.66 -4.61 26.23
C THR A 275 -9.88 -4.81 27.13
N SER A 276 -9.66 -5.14 28.40
CA SER A 276 -10.75 -5.28 29.38
C SER A 276 -11.48 -3.95 29.59
N MET A 277 -10.75 -2.84 29.68
CA MET A 277 -11.35 -1.51 29.80
C MET A 277 -12.16 -1.12 28.57
N ASN A 278 -11.66 -1.34 27.36
CA ASN A 278 -12.40 -1.07 26.12
C ASN A 278 -13.70 -1.88 26.09
N THR A 279 -13.64 -3.16 26.47
CA THR A 279 -14.82 -4.03 26.55
C THR A 279 -15.87 -3.46 27.52
N ILE A 280 -15.44 -3.02 28.71
CA ILE A 280 -16.31 -2.40 29.71
C ILE A 280 -16.98 -1.14 29.15
N ILE A 281 -16.19 -0.25 28.54
CA ILE A 281 -16.64 1.03 28.00
C ILE A 281 -17.62 0.84 26.83
N THR A 282 -17.35 -0.11 25.92
CA THR A 282 -18.27 -0.47 24.83
C THR A 282 -19.60 -1.02 25.35
N GLN A 283 -19.58 -1.87 26.39
CA GLN A 283 -20.81 -2.37 27.00
C GLN A 283 -21.60 -1.27 27.72
N LEU A 284 -20.92 -0.32 28.36
CA LEU A 284 -21.60 0.85 28.95
C LEU A 284 -22.30 1.70 27.89
N ASN A 285 -21.65 1.92 26.74
CA ASN A 285 -22.25 2.65 25.62
C ASN A 285 -23.51 1.95 25.06
N ASN A 286 -23.43 0.63 24.84
CA ASN A 286 -24.50 -0.15 24.22
C ASN A 286 -25.76 -0.27 25.09
N ASN A 287 -25.64 -0.12 26.41
CA ASN A 287 -26.76 -0.24 27.36
C ASN A 287 -27.48 1.11 27.63
N ASN A 288 -27.37 2.08 26.71
CA ASN A 288 -28.16 3.32 26.63
C ASN A 288 -28.26 4.12 27.95
N ASN A 289 -27.16 4.72 28.42
CA ASN A 289 -27.12 5.85 29.38
C ASN A 289 -28.03 5.76 30.64
N SER A 290 -28.52 4.58 31.02
CA SER A 290 -29.50 4.43 32.12
C SER A 290 -28.86 4.17 33.48
N LEU A 291 -27.57 3.78 33.50
CA LEU A 291 -26.79 3.50 34.70
C LEU A 291 -26.25 4.76 35.40
N VAL A 292 -25.91 5.77 34.61
CA VAL A 292 -25.13 6.92 35.04
C VAL A 292 -25.68 8.15 34.36
N ASP A 293 -25.80 9.24 35.12
CA ASP A 293 -26.13 10.53 34.53
C ASP A 293 -25.07 10.91 33.49
N VAL A 294 -25.41 11.81 32.57
CA VAL A 294 -24.51 12.28 31.51
C VAL A 294 -23.18 12.76 32.10
N ASP A 295 -23.21 13.39 33.28
CA ASP A 295 -22.02 13.89 33.97
C ASP A 295 -21.12 12.76 34.50
N ASP A 296 -21.70 11.71 35.09
CA ASP A 296 -20.94 10.56 35.60
C ASP A 296 -20.34 9.74 34.43
N PHE A 297 -21.09 9.62 33.33
CA PHE A 297 -20.59 8.97 32.12
C PHE A 297 -19.43 9.74 31.49
N ASN A 298 -19.52 11.07 31.47
CA ASN A 298 -18.42 11.94 31.05
C ASN A 298 -17.18 11.76 31.96
N GLU A 299 -17.37 11.60 33.26
CA GLU A 299 -16.26 11.30 34.17
C GLU A 299 -15.59 9.95 33.85
N ILE A 300 -16.38 8.90 33.61
CA ILE A 300 -15.87 7.58 33.19
C ILE A 300 -15.06 7.69 31.89
N LEU A 301 -15.58 8.40 30.88
CA LEU A 301 -14.88 8.60 29.61
C LEU A 301 -13.59 9.41 29.78
N LYS A 302 -13.59 10.43 30.64
CA LYS A 302 -12.39 11.20 30.98
C LYS A 302 -11.31 10.33 31.62
N LEU A 303 -11.69 9.49 32.58
CA LEU A 303 -10.77 8.56 33.23
C LEU A 303 -10.26 7.48 32.25
N TYR A 304 -11.12 7.03 31.34
CA TYR A 304 -10.74 6.11 30.26
C TYR A 304 -9.70 6.72 29.32
N LEU A 305 -9.93 7.92 28.79
CA LEU A 305 -8.96 8.64 27.96
C LEU A 305 -7.65 8.84 28.72
N ALA A 306 -7.72 9.21 30.00
CA ALA A 306 -6.53 9.38 30.82
C ALA A 306 -5.74 8.07 30.99
N SER A 307 -6.43 6.93 31.16
CA SER A 307 -5.76 5.63 31.33
C SER A 307 -5.07 5.21 30.04
N ILE A 308 -5.73 5.40 28.89
CA ILE A 308 -5.12 5.12 27.58
C ILE A 308 -3.80 5.86 27.44
N PHE A 309 -3.80 7.18 27.66
CA PHE A 309 -2.60 8.00 27.50
C PHE A 309 -1.53 7.65 28.54
N PHE A 310 -1.91 7.48 29.81
CA PHE A 310 -0.99 7.13 30.89
C PHE A 310 -0.31 5.78 30.67
N ASP A 311 -1.08 4.73 30.35
CA ASP A 311 -0.56 3.38 30.18
C ASP A 311 0.32 3.27 28.92
N ILE A 312 -0.04 3.94 27.82
CA ILE A 312 0.79 3.96 26.60
C ILE A 312 2.11 4.70 26.85
N MET A 313 2.09 5.81 27.61
CA MET A 313 3.31 6.55 27.92
C MET A 313 4.22 5.80 28.91
N GLN A 314 3.67 5.07 29.88
CA GLN A 314 4.49 4.28 30.80
C GLN A 314 5.04 2.99 30.20
N TYR A 315 4.24 2.28 29.39
CA TYR A 315 4.54 0.91 28.98
C TYR A 315 4.78 0.74 27.49
N GLY A 316 4.57 1.78 26.67
CA GLY A 316 4.65 1.70 25.20
C GLY A 316 5.97 1.12 24.69
N ASP A 317 7.09 1.49 25.31
CA ASP A 317 8.42 1.00 24.91
C ASP A 317 8.68 -0.48 25.24
N SER A 318 7.89 -1.06 26.15
CA SER A 318 8.01 -2.46 26.58
C SER A 318 7.16 -3.44 25.74
N MET A 319 6.26 -2.93 24.90
CA MET A 319 5.33 -3.74 24.10
C MET A 319 5.93 -4.15 22.76
N SER A 320 5.47 -5.29 22.21
CA SER A 320 5.85 -5.67 20.85
C SER A 320 5.19 -4.76 19.81
N SER A 321 5.79 -4.64 18.62
CA SER A 321 5.23 -3.82 17.55
C SER A 321 3.81 -4.24 17.12
N MET A 322 3.50 -5.54 17.15
CA MET A 322 2.18 -6.04 16.78
C MET A 322 1.15 -5.72 17.86
N ASP A 323 1.54 -5.80 19.13
CA ASP A 323 0.68 -5.45 20.25
C ASP A 323 0.29 -3.96 20.24
N ILE A 324 1.22 -3.08 19.86
CA ILE A 324 0.96 -1.63 19.77
C ILE A 324 -0.06 -1.31 18.66
N VAL A 325 0.09 -1.93 17.48
CA VAL A 325 -0.87 -1.74 16.37
C VAL A 325 -2.25 -2.24 16.76
N ASN A 326 -2.33 -3.47 17.29
CA ASN A 326 -3.59 -4.04 17.78
C ASN A 326 -4.22 -3.12 18.83
N LEU A 327 -3.43 -2.60 19.78
CA LEU A 327 -3.92 -1.69 20.81
C LEU A 327 -4.51 -0.41 20.21
N TYR A 328 -3.83 0.21 19.23
CA TYR A 328 -4.34 1.41 18.56
C TYR A 328 -5.64 1.15 17.80
N ASP A 329 -5.75 0.00 17.12
CA ASP A 329 -6.96 -0.41 16.43
C ASP A 329 -8.12 -0.63 17.42
N PHE A 330 -7.86 -1.34 18.53
CA PHE A 330 -8.85 -1.55 19.59
C PHE A 330 -9.36 -0.25 20.20
N ILE A 331 -8.47 0.73 20.46
CA ILE A 331 -8.87 2.05 20.98
C ILE A 331 -9.70 2.80 19.93
N THR A 332 -9.29 2.73 18.66
CA THR A 332 -9.98 3.40 17.55
C THR A 332 -11.42 2.87 17.38
N GLU A 333 -11.60 1.56 17.48
CA GLU A 333 -12.91 0.89 17.43
C GLU A 333 -13.77 1.24 18.65
N ALA A 334 -13.21 1.19 19.86
CA ALA A 334 -13.93 1.56 21.08
C ALA A 334 -14.43 3.01 21.03
N LEU A 335 -13.60 3.93 20.53
CA LEU A 335 -13.99 5.34 20.37
C LEU A 335 -15.03 5.55 19.26
N ALA A 336 -15.05 4.70 18.21
CA ALA A 336 -16.01 4.80 17.12
C ALA A 336 -17.47 4.66 17.59
N GLY A 337 -17.71 3.82 18.59
CA GLY A 337 -19.04 3.62 19.18
C GLY A 337 -19.67 4.90 19.75
N PHE A 338 -18.86 5.91 20.09
CA PHE A 338 -19.33 7.18 20.67
C PHE A 338 -19.56 8.28 19.63
N ILE A 339 -19.14 8.07 18.38
CA ILE A 339 -19.12 9.12 17.35
C ILE A 339 -20.31 8.94 16.42
N THR A 340 -21.36 9.74 16.63
CA THR A 340 -22.67 9.58 15.98
C THR A 340 -22.85 10.34 14.66
N SER A 341 -21.89 11.17 14.25
CA SER A 341 -21.95 11.92 12.99
C SER A 341 -20.56 12.14 12.39
N GLN A 342 -20.50 12.54 11.12
CA GLN A 342 -19.29 13.09 10.48
C GLN A 342 -19.47 14.60 10.32
N SER A 343 -18.71 15.39 11.06
CA SER A 343 -18.60 16.83 10.85
C SER A 343 -17.13 17.24 10.87
N ASP A 344 -16.82 18.37 10.24
CA ASP A 344 -15.45 18.88 10.13
C ASP A 344 -14.81 19.05 11.52
N ILE A 345 -13.60 18.49 11.67
CA ILE A 345 -12.87 18.47 12.92
C ILE A 345 -11.96 19.70 12.97
N ILE A 346 -12.29 20.65 13.85
CA ILE A 346 -11.33 21.67 14.27
C ILE A 346 -10.52 21.08 15.42
N GLU A 347 -9.24 20.80 15.17
CA GLU A 347 -8.35 20.22 16.17
C GLU A 347 -8.09 21.23 17.29
N PRO A 348 -8.36 20.90 18.57
CA PRO A 348 -8.14 21.81 19.68
C PRO A 348 -6.63 21.99 19.91
N SER A 349 -6.24 23.19 20.35
CA SER A 349 -4.90 23.45 20.88
C SER A 349 -4.71 22.67 22.19
N PHE A 350 -3.68 21.84 22.29
CA PHE A 350 -3.32 21.13 23.52
C PHE A 350 -1.84 21.30 23.87
N GLU A 351 -1.53 21.16 25.16
CA GLU A 351 -0.17 21.12 25.69
C GLU A 351 0.30 19.67 25.85
N PRO A 352 1.63 19.43 25.88
CA PRO A 352 2.17 18.12 26.23
C PRO A 352 1.64 17.63 27.56
N PHE A 353 1.40 16.32 27.67
CA PHE A 353 1.04 15.74 28.96
C PHE A 353 2.20 15.86 29.95
N GLN A 354 1.88 16.20 31.20
CA GLN A 354 2.86 16.24 32.27
C GLN A 354 3.10 14.82 32.81
N ASP A 355 4.38 14.45 32.95
CA ASP A 355 4.79 13.17 33.53
C ASP A 355 4.30 13.04 34.97
N ALA A 356 3.83 11.84 35.32
CA ALA A 356 3.26 11.54 36.63
C ALA A 356 3.71 10.16 37.11
N SER A 357 3.97 10.05 38.42
CA SER A 357 4.36 8.79 39.07
C SER A 357 3.18 7.83 39.30
N SER A 358 1.94 8.33 39.26
CA SER A 358 0.73 7.51 39.41
C SER A 358 -0.42 8.03 38.56
N PHE A 359 -1.38 7.15 38.28
CA PHE A 359 -2.58 7.48 37.51
C PHE A 359 -3.40 8.62 38.13
N ASP A 360 -3.59 8.60 39.46
CA ASP A 360 -4.33 9.67 40.16
C ASP A 360 -3.64 11.04 40.03
N ILE A 361 -2.30 11.07 40.00
CA ILE A 361 -1.53 12.31 39.80
C ILE A 361 -1.65 12.75 38.34
N PHE A 362 -1.56 11.83 37.38
CA PHE A 362 -1.71 12.11 35.96
C PHE A 362 -3.05 12.78 35.64
N VAL A 363 -4.15 12.23 36.15
CA VAL A 363 -5.51 12.77 35.96
C VAL A 363 -5.62 14.19 36.52
N LYS A 364 -5.02 14.46 37.69
CA LYS A 364 -5.06 15.78 38.33
C LYS A 364 -4.27 16.81 37.53
N LEU A 365 -3.02 16.50 37.19
CA LEU A 365 -2.13 17.41 36.46
C LEU A 365 -2.67 17.76 35.06
N ASN A 366 -3.27 16.78 34.37
CA ASN A 366 -3.73 16.93 33.00
C ASN A 366 -5.25 17.19 32.89
N SER A 367 -5.92 17.46 34.00
CA SER A 367 -7.39 17.59 34.10
C SER A 367 -8.03 18.64 33.17
N ARG A 368 -7.26 19.62 32.71
CA ARG A 368 -7.67 20.69 31.77
C ARG A 368 -7.28 20.43 30.32
N ASN A 369 -6.52 19.37 30.03
CA ASN A 369 -6.10 19.03 28.68
C ASN A 369 -7.35 18.66 27.85
N PRO A 370 -7.56 19.28 26.66
CA PRO A 370 -8.75 19.00 25.84
C PRO A 370 -8.82 17.54 25.39
N LEU A 371 -7.68 16.85 25.26
CA LEU A 371 -7.64 15.42 24.88
C LEU A 371 -8.26 14.50 25.94
N LEU A 372 -8.43 14.98 27.18
CA LEU A 372 -9.12 14.25 28.26
C LEU A 372 -10.57 14.68 28.44
N GLN A 373 -11.04 15.73 27.75
CA GLN A 373 -12.44 16.17 27.87
C GLN A 373 -13.32 15.37 26.90
N PRO A 374 -14.36 14.68 27.38
CA PRO A 374 -15.19 13.75 26.60
C PRO A 374 -16.22 14.47 25.71
N THR A 375 -15.79 15.47 24.96
CA THR A 375 -16.64 16.11 23.93
C THR A 375 -16.55 15.35 22.62
N LEU A 376 -17.61 15.37 21.81
CA LEU A 376 -17.63 14.70 20.50
C LEU A 376 -16.43 15.10 19.61
N VAL A 377 -16.04 16.38 19.63
CA VAL A 377 -14.91 16.89 18.86
C VAL A 377 -13.60 16.27 19.34
N ASN A 378 -13.36 16.25 20.66
CA ASN A 378 -12.12 15.74 21.23
C ASN A 378 -12.01 14.22 21.08
N LEU A 379 -13.10 13.48 21.22
CA LEU A 379 -13.13 12.03 20.99
C LEU A 379 -12.74 11.69 19.55
N ARG A 380 -13.22 12.46 18.57
CA ARG A 380 -12.78 12.30 17.16
C ARG A 380 -11.33 12.63 16.94
N VAL A 381 -10.82 13.69 17.59
CA VAL A 381 -9.41 14.06 17.52
C VAL A 381 -8.56 12.92 18.04
N VAL A 382 -8.84 12.43 19.26
CA VAL A 382 -8.13 11.29 19.85
C VAL A 382 -8.24 10.05 18.94
N GLN A 383 -9.42 9.70 18.46
CA GLN A 383 -9.59 8.58 17.52
C GLN A 383 -8.71 8.74 16.26
N ARG A 384 -8.70 9.93 15.65
CA ARG A 384 -7.85 10.22 14.49
C ARG A 384 -6.37 10.09 14.81
N MET A 385 -5.93 10.53 15.99
CA MET A 385 -4.54 10.38 16.44
C MET A 385 -4.13 8.91 16.48
N PHE A 386 -4.97 8.06 17.09
CA PHE A 386 -4.75 6.62 17.17
C PHE A 386 -4.76 5.94 15.80
N LEU A 387 -5.69 6.31 14.92
CA LEU A 387 -5.75 5.81 13.55
C LEU A 387 -4.49 6.16 12.74
N ILE A 388 -4.01 7.40 12.84
CA ILE A 388 -2.78 7.83 12.15
C ILE A 388 -1.57 7.06 12.70
N CYS A 389 -1.48 6.91 14.02
CA CYS A 389 -0.41 6.12 14.63
C CYS A 389 -0.46 4.66 14.20
N SER A 390 -1.64 4.03 14.15
CA SER A 390 -1.81 2.65 13.67
C SER A 390 -1.29 2.47 12.24
N LYS A 391 -1.67 3.37 11.33
CA LYS A 391 -1.25 3.32 9.92
C LYS A 391 0.25 3.54 9.72
N LEU A 392 0.84 4.48 10.47
CA LEU A 392 2.24 4.88 10.25
C LEU A 392 3.24 4.07 11.09
N TYR A 393 2.81 3.49 12.21
CA TYR A 393 3.69 2.74 13.11
C TYR A 393 4.45 1.58 12.42
N PRO A 394 3.84 0.75 11.55
CA PRO A 394 4.56 -0.30 10.83
C PRO A 394 5.71 0.23 9.96
N ILE A 395 5.60 1.47 9.47
CA ILE A 395 6.51 2.05 8.49
C ILE A 395 7.62 2.86 9.19
N ASN A 396 7.27 3.80 10.07
CA ASN A 396 8.22 4.72 10.71
C ASN A 396 8.25 4.66 12.25
N LYS A 397 7.56 3.68 12.86
CA LYS A 397 7.47 3.53 14.33
C LYS A 397 6.95 4.80 15.03
N LEU A 398 5.93 5.44 14.44
CA LEU A 398 5.22 6.57 15.03
C LEU A 398 4.33 6.11 16.21
N THR A 399 4.82 6.31 17.42
CA THR A 399 4.06 6.14 18.67
C THR A 399 3.20 7.36 18.98
N ILE A 400 2.17 7.21 19.83
CA ILE A 400 1.38 8.34 20.35
C ILE A 400 2.26 9.41 21.03
N GLN A 401 3.30 9.01 21.77
CA GLN A 401 4.22 9.97 22.38
C GLN A 401 4.92 10.86 21.35
N LYS A 402 5.49 10.25 20.30
CA LYS A 402 6.06 10.98 19.14
C LYS A 402 5.02 11.82 18.41
N TYR A 403 3.78 11.32 18.25
CA TYR A 403 2.69 12.08 17.64
C TYR A 403 2.44 13.38 18.41
N LEU A 404 2.28 13.28 19.73
CA LEU A 404 2.04 14.42 20.60
C LEU A 404 3.21 15.40 20.52
N LEU A 405 4.45 14.91 20.64
CA LEU A 405 5.66 15.72 20.49
C LEU A 405 5.66 16.52 19.18
N TYR A 406 5.37 15.87 18.05
CA TYR A 406 5.36 16.53 16.74
C TYR A 406 4.24 17.56 16.58
N LYS A 407 3.12 17.42 17.31
CA LYS A 407 1.98 18.35 17.29
C LYS A 407 2.12 19.51 18.27
N THR A 408 2.72 19.30 19.44
CA THR A 408 2.81 20.30 20.51
C THR A 408 4.04 21.20 20.43
N ASP A 409 5.09 20.77 19.74
CA ASP A 409 6.28 21.60 19.48
C ASP A 409 5.90 22.77 18.55
N ARG A 410 5.47 23.89 19.15
CA ARG A 410 5.14 25.15 18.49
C ARG A 410 6.40 25.94 18.16
N GLU A 411 6.59 26.19 16.86
CA GLU A 411 7.21 27.35 16.21
C GLU A 411 8.32 28.14 16.95
N GLU A 412 9.40 27.47 17.39
CA GLU A 412 10.71 28.14 17.57
C GLU A 412 11.74 27.60 16.55
N GLU A 413 11.89 28.40 15.49
CA GLU A 413 12.99 28.56 14.52
C GLU A 413 13.83 27.34 14.08
N GLY A 414 13.58 26.88 12.84
CA GLY A 414 14.60 26.45 11.88
C GLY A 414 15.16 25.03 11.96
N ASP A 415 15.38 24.47 13.15
CA ASP A 415 16.10 23.19 13.28
C ASP A 415 15.18 21.95 13.42
N LYS A 416 13.92 22.14 13.84
CA LYS A 416 12.99 21.03 14.10
C LYS A 416 12.11 20.62 12.93
N ASP A 417 11.84 21.53 11.98
CA ASP A 417 11.22 21.16 10.69
C ASP A 417 12.13 20.19 9.92
N LYS A 418 13.45 20.27 10.11
CA LYS A 418 14.39 19.27 9.60
C LYS A 418 14.16 17.90 10.23
N THR A 419 13.88 17.81 11.54
CA THR A 419 13.59 16.53 12.21
C THR A 419 12.29 15.91 11.68
N LYS A 420 11.22 16.70 11.52
CA LYS A 420 9.97 16.25 10.92
C LYS A 420 10.16 15.83 9.46
N ALA A 421 10.94 16.62 8.71
CA ALA A 421 11.30 16.33 7.32
C ALA A 421 12.12 15.04 7.19
N LEU A 422 13.13 14.84 8.04
CA LEU A 422 13.92 13.61 8.08
C LEU A 422 13.04 12.39 8.35
N GLN A 423 12.10 12.50 9.30
CA GLN A 423 11.16 11.43 9.62
C GLN A 423 10.20 11.15 8.45
N ALA A 424 9.70 12.19 7.76
CA ALA A 424 8.92 12.03 6.54
C ALA A 424 9.73 11.30 5.45
N LEU A 425 11.02 11.63 5.30
CA LEU A 425 11.91 10.94 4.34
C LEU A 425 12.23 9.50 4.76
N THR A 426 12.25 9.18 6.06
CA THR A 426 12.46 7.79 6.50
C THR A 426 11.37 6.84 6.01
N ILE A 427 10.14 7.32 5.84
CA ILE A 427 9.02 6.56 5.24
C ILE A 427 9.41 6.05 3.85
N MET A 428 10.16 6.84 3.10
CA MET A 428 10.54 6.55 1.72
C MET A 428 11.87 5.77 1.59
N ASN A 429 12.46 5.29 2.68
CA ASN A 429 13.79 4.63 2.64
C ASN A 429 13.77 3.24 1.98
N THR A 430 12.63 2.55 2.02
CA THR A 430 12.46 1.21 1.45
C THR A 430 11.67 1.23 0.15
N LEU A 431 11.68 2.36 -0.56
CA LEU A 431 10.89 2.56 -1.77
C LEU A 431 11.24 1.52 -2.85
N ASP A 432 10.23 0.79 -3.31
CA ASP A 432 10.32 -0.15 -4.42
C ASP A 432 9.03 -0.14 -5.27
N SER A 433 9.01 -0.89 -6.38
CA SER A 433 7.85 -0.95 -7.28
C SER A 433 6.60 -1.58 -6.66
N ASN A 434 6.74 -2.37 -5.59
CA ASN A 434 5.63 -3.10 -4.96
C ASN A 434 4.98 -2.30 -3.82
N ASN A 435 5.73 -1.36 -3.20
CA ASN A 435 5.29 -0.61 -2.02
C ASN A 435 5.14 0.90 -2.26
N ALA A 436 5.48 1.40 -3.46
CA ALA A 436 5.46 2.83 -3.79
C ALA A 436 4.14 3.54 -3.44
N GLU A 437 2.98 2.96 -3.79
CA GLU A 437 1.67 3.56 -3.49
C GLU A 437 1.44 3.66 -1.99
N ASN A 438 1.65 2.56 -1.25
CA ASN A 438 1.45 2.52 0.19
C ASN A 438 2.37 3.49 0.93
N LEU A 439 3.64 3.60 0.51
CA LEU A 439 4.58 4.54 1.11
C LEU A 439 4.25 5.99 0.78
N LEU A 440 3.75 6.27 -0.42
CA LEU A 440 3.32 7.60 -0.83
C LEU A 440 2.07 8.05 -0.04
N GLU A 441 1.10 7.16 0.16
CA GLU A 441 -0.06 7.45 1.02
C GLU A 441 0.37 7.72 2.47
N ALA A 442 1.28 6.91 3.01
CA ALA A 442 1.83 7.11 4.34
C ALA A 442 2.62 8.42 4.47
N PHE A 443 3.40 8.77 3.45
CA PHE A 443 4.13 10.03 3.37
C PHE A 443 3.17 11.22 3.36
N ASN A 444 2.16 11.21 2.50
CA ASN A 444 1.15 12.26 2.40
C ASN A 444 0.39 12.42 3.73
N LEU A 445 -0.02 11.30 4.34
CA LEU A 445 -0.68 11.31 5.65
C LEU A 445 0.20 11.96 6.74
N PHE A 446 1.50 11.65 6.76
CA PHE A 446 2.43 12.24 7.71
C PHE A 446 2.62 13.75 7.46
N VAL A 447 2.87 14.14 6.21
CA VAL A 447 3.12 15.53 5.82
C VAL A 447 1.90 16.41 6.07
N GLU A 448 0.70 15.95 5.72
CA GLU A 448 -0.55 16.66 6.00
C GLU A 448 -0.82 16.83 7.50
N THR A 449 -0.39 15.86 8.31
CA THR A 449 -0.65 15.86 9.76
C THR A 449 0.32 16.73 10.53
N PHE A 450 1.61 16.72 10.19
CA PHE A 450 2.68 17.30 11.04
C PHE A 450 3.43 18.49 10.44
N VAL A 451 3.38 18.67 9.11
CA VAL A 451 4.08 19.76 8.43
C VAL A 451 3.08 20.86 8.12
N SER A 452 3.25 22.04 8.73
CA SER A 452 2.34 23.17 8.53
C SER A 452 2.80 24.09 7.40
N SER A 453 4.11 24.28 7.24
CA SER A 453 4.68 25.20 6.25
C SER A 453 4.52 24.68 4.83
N ARG A 454 3.95 25.50 3.94
CA ARG A 454 3.80 25.16 2.51
C ARG A 454 5.14 24.97 1.81
N SER A 455 6.15 25.78 2.13
CA SER A 455 7.48 25.65 1.52
C SER A 455 8.14 24.33 1.91
N ALA A 456 8.07 23.95 3.19
CA ALA A 456 8.62 22.69 3.67
C ALA A 456 7.94 21.46 3.03
N LYS A 457 6.63 21.54 2.75
CA LYS A 457 5.92 20.49 2.00
C LYS A 457 6.45 20.36 0.58
N GLN A 458 6.64 21.48 -0.12
CA GLN A 458 7.17 21.48 -1.48
C GLN A 458 8.60 20.92 -1.54
N ASP A 459 9.48 21.36 -0.64
CA ASP A 459 10.86 20.86 -0.56
C ASP A 459 10.91 19.34 -0.29
N LEU A 460 10.04 18.84 0.59
CA LEU A 460 9.89 17.41 0.85
C LEU A 460 9.39 16.65 -0.40
N CYS A 461 8.39 17.19 -1.09
CA CYS A 461 7.91 16.60 -2.34
C CYS A 461 9.02 16.51 -3.40
N LYS A 462 9.88 17.54 -3.53
CA LYS A 462 11.03 17.50 -4.45
C LYS A 462 11.96 16.33 -4.14
N LEU A 463 12.32 16.15 -2.87
CA LEU A 463 13.18 15.05 -2.42
C LEU A 463 12.54 13.68 -2.63
N VAL A 464 11.22 13.56 -2.45
CA VAL A 464 10.53 12.30 -2.73
C VAL A 464 10.52 12.00 -4.23
N VAL A 465 10.24 12.98 -5.08
CA VAL A 465 10.33 12.82 -6.54
C VAL A 465 11.74 12.42 -6.97
N GLU A 466 12.78 13.01 -6.38
CA GLU A 466 14.16 12.61 -6.61
C GLU A 466 14.41 11.13 -6.28
N ARG A 467 13.85 10.63 -5.17
CA ARG A 467 13.92 9.20 -4.81
C ARG A 467 13.19 8.31 -5.81
N PHE A 468 12.00 8.70 -6.28
CA PHE A 468 11.28 7.96 -7.33
C PHE A 468 12.09 7.91 -8.63
N LEU A 469 12.76 9.01 -9.00
CA LEU A 469 13.68 9.06 -10.15
C LEU A 469 14.91 8.17 -9.94
N TYR A 470 15.47 8.13 -8.74
CA TYR A 470 16.62 7.27 -8.41
C TYR A 470 16.27 5.77 -8.53
N GLU A 471 15.13 5.36 -7.98
CA GLU A 471 14.60 3.99 -8.04
C GLU A 471 13.96 3.62 -9.41
N ASN A 472 14.05 4.52 -10.40
CA ASN A 472 13.56 4.32 -11.77
C ASN A 472 12.04 4.05 -11.86
N LEU A 473 11.25 4.62 -10.95
CA LEU A 473 9.79 4.49 -10.91
C LEU A 473 9.11 5.53 -11.82
N PHE A 474 9.46 5.53 -13.10
CA PHE A 474 9.02 6.55 -14.07
C PHE A 474 7.50 6.56 -14.30
N ASP A 475 6.85 5.39 -14.31
CA ASP A 475 5.39 5.26 -14.52
C ASP A 475 4.57 6.03 -13.47
N PHE A 476 5.03 6.06 -12.22
CA PHE A 476 4.37 6.80 -11.14
C PHE A 476 4.44 8.32 -11.37
N LEU A 477 5.61 8.80 -11.76
CA LEU A 477 5.84 10.22 -12.03
C LEU A 477 5.11 10.67 -13.30
N GLU A 478 4.99 9.81 -14.31
CA GLU A 478 4.23 10.12 -15.53
C GLU A 478 2.74 10.38 -15.21
N LYS A 479 2.14 9.53 -14.37
CA LYS A 479 0.76 9.71 -13.89
C LYS A 479 0.63 11.01 -13.11
N ASP A 480 1.57 11.31 -12.21
CA ASP A 480 1.49 12.53 -11.40
C ASP A 480 1.63 13.81 -12.23
N ILE A 481 2.58 13.87 -13.17
CA ILE A 481 2.76 15.04 -14.04
C ILE A 481 1.49 15.33 -14.86
N THR A 482 0.75 14.27 -15.22
CA THR A 482 -0.47 14.38 -16.02
C THR A 482 -1.70 14.76 -15.18
N ALA A 483 -1.87 14.18 -13.99
CA ALA A 483 -3.06 14.35 -13.15
C ALA A 483 -2.89 15.37 -12.00
N ALA A 484 -1.66 15.81 -11.71
CA ALA A 484 -1.28 16.64 -10.57
C ALA A 484 -1.85 16.13 -9.22
N SER A 485 -1.76 14.82 -9.00
CA SER A 485 -2.54 14.13 -7.96
C SER A 485 -1.84 14.02 -6.61
N TYR A 486 -0.51 13.90 -6.58
CA TYR A 486 0.24 13.45 -5.41
C TYR A 486 1.20 14.51 -4.87
N PHE A 487 2.08 15.10 -5.69
CA PHE A 487 3.19 15.92 -5.17
C PHE A 487 2.96 17.43 -5.24
N GLN A 488 1.99 17.90 -6.06
CA GLN A 488 1.63 19.31 -6.23
C GLN A 488 2.84 20.25 -6.45
N LEU A 489 3.87 19.79 -7.15
CA LEU A 489 5.04 20.58 -7.51
C LEU A 489 4.75 21.46 -8.74
N ASP A 490 5.46 22.58 -8.83
CA ASP A 490 5.43 23.43 -10.02
C ASP A 490 6.10 22.71 -11.20
N THR A 491 5.60 22.97 -12.41
CA THR A 491 6.06 22.25 -13.61
C THR A 491 7.54 22.49 -13.93
N ASP A 492 8.08 23.67 -13.59
CA ASP A 492 9.51 23.96 -13.74
C ASP A 492 10.38 23.19 -12.71
N ASP A 493 9.91 23.01 -11.47
CA ASP A 493 10.60 22.19 -10.46
C ASP A 493 10.68 20.71 -10.90
N TYR A 494 9.58 20.20 -11.47
CA TYR A 494 9.56 18.87 -12.07
C TYR A 494 10.58 18.73 -13.20
N TYR A 495 10.69 19.76 -14.05
CA TYR A 495 11.65 19.77 -15.13
C TYR A 495 13.10 19.72 -14.61
N GLU A 496 13.44 20.50 -13.59
CA GLU A 496 14.80 20.51 -13.01
C GLU A 496 15.20 19.13 -12.48
N LEU A 497 14.33 18.49 -11.69
CA LEU A 497 14.58 17.15 -11.14
C LEU A 497 14.75 16.08 -12.24
N VAL A 498 13.88 16.10 -13.26
CA VAL A 498 13.97 15.16 -14.40
C VAL A 498 15.22 15.43 -15.22
N ASN A 499 15.60 16.70 -15.40
CA ASN A 499 16.81 17.10 -16.12
C ASN A 499 18.08 16.65 -15.40
N ASP A 500 18.13 16.77 -14.07
CA ASP A 500 19.26 16.29 -13.27
C ASP A 500 19.42 14.77 -13.37
N LYS A 501 18.33 14.01 -13.22
CA LYS A 501 18.34 12.56 -13.44
C LYS A 501 18.74 12.20 -14.86
N PHE A 502 18.26 12.92 -15.87
CA PHE A 502 18.65 12.71 -17.27
C PHE A 502 20.16 12.85 -17.45
N TRP A 503 20.75 13.96 -17.01
CA TRP A 503 22.18 14.21 -17.19
C TRP A 503 23.05 13.28 -16.36
N TYR A 504 22.64 12.94 -15.14
CA TYR A 504 23.31 11.92 -14.34
C TYR A 504 23.36 10.58 -15.09
N SER A 505 22.22 10.14 -15.63
CA SER A 505 22.09 8.86 -16.33
C SER A 505 22.82 8.86 -17.67
N PHE A 506 22.72 9.96 -18.43
CA PHE A 506 23.40 10.15 -19.71
C PHE A 506 24.93 10.16 -19.54
N ASN A 507 25.44 10.90 -18.55
CA ASN A 507 26.88 11.01 -18.30
C ASN A 507 27.48 9.70 -17.75
N SER A 508 26.69 8.92 -17.02
CA SER A 508 27.08 7.62 -16.46
C SER A 508 26.95 6.46 -17.46
N ALA A 509 26.41 6.71 -18.65
CA ALA A 509 26.25 5.67 -19.67
C ALA A 509 27.58 5.26 -20.31
N VAL A 510 27.85 3.96 -20.34
CA VAL A 510 29.08 3.37 -20.89
C VAL A 510 28.99 3.01 -22.38
N ASN A 511 27.81 3.13 -22.99
CA ASN A 511 27.58 2.82 -24.39
C ASN A 511 26.42 3.65 -24.97
N LEU A 512 26.28 3.64 -26.30
CA LEU A 512 25.27 4.40 -27.03
C LEU A 512 23.94 3.66 -27.24
N ASN A 513 23.69 2.54 -26.56
CA ASN A 513 22.45 1.76 -26.73
C ASN A 513 21.36 2.25 -25.77
N GLU A 514 20.35 2.92 -26.33
CA GLU A 514 19.21 3.49 -25.61
C GLU A 514 18.30 2.46 -24.93
N LYS A 515 18.51 1.16 -25.17
CA LYS A 515 17.70 0.08 -24.57
C LYS A 515 18.38 -0.62 -23.39
N LYS A 516 19.56 -0.17 -22.96
CA LYS A 516 20.33 -0.85 -21.89
C LYS A 516 21.02 0.12 -20.95
N GLY A 517 21.13 -0.28 -19.68
CA GLY A 517 21.91 0.41 -18.66
C GLY A 517 21.44 1.85 -18.41
N LYS A 518 22.37 2.73 -18.04
CA LYS A 518 22.05 4.13 -17.70
C LYS A 518 21.51 4.96 -18.87
N LEU A 519 21.80 4.58 -20.12
CA LEU A 519 21.21 5.28 -21.26
C LEU A 519 19.73 4.94 -21.46
N TYR A 520 19.29 3.76 -21.03
CA TYR A 520 17.86 3.45 -20.95
C TYR A 520 17.16 4.32 -19.91
N GLU A 521 17.73 4.48 -18.72
CA GLU A 521 17.19 5.41 -17.71
C GLU A 521 17.08 6.84 -18.25
N ALA A 522 18.10 7.33 -18.97
CA ALA A 522 18.06 8.64 -19.63
C ALA A 522 17.00 8.70 -20.75
N ASN A 523 16.74 7.59 -21.45
CA ASN A 523 15.69 7.49 -22.45
C ASN A 523 14.29 7.53 -21.82
N GLU A 524 14.08 6.90 -20.66
CA GLU A 524 12.81 6.98 -19.93
C GLU A 524 12.51 8.40 -19.44
N CYS A 525 13.53 9.19 -19.06
CA CYS A 525 13.36 10.62 -18.78
C CYS A 525 12.77 11.40 -19.98
N LEU A 526 12.96 10.94 -21.22
CA LEU A 526 12.34 11.59 -22.38
C LEU A 526 10.81 11.44 -22.38
N LEU A 527 10.28 10.34 -21.85
CA LEU A 527 8.83 10.14 -21.70
C LEU A 527 8.25 11.19 -20.74
N LEU A 528 8.93 11.44 -19.61
CA LEU A 528 8.55 12.49 -18.68
C LEU A 528 8.65 13.88 -19.33
N PHE A 529 9.72 14.14 -20.10
CA PHE A 529 9.85 15.38 -20.85
C PHE A 529 8.76 15.57 -21.92
N ASP A 530 8.27 14.51 -22.57
CA ASP A 530 7.12 14.58 -23.48
C ASP A 530 5.87 15.06 -22.74
N ARG A 531 5.60 14.54 -21.54
CA ARG A 531 4.48 14.99 -20.70
C ARG A 531 4.64 16.44 -20.23
N LEU A 532 5.82 16.81 -19.75
CA LEU A 532 6.12 18.18 -19.31
C LEU A 532 6.02 19.19 -20.47
N SER A 533 6.42 18.81 -21.68
CA SER A 533 6.33 19.70 -22.86
C SER A 533 4.89 20.05 -23.22
N ASN A 534 3.94 19.16 -22.95
CA ASN A 534 2.52 19.37 -23.23
C ASN A 534 1.85 20.32 -22.24
N ARG A 535 2.50 20.60 -21.11
CA ARG A 535 2.00 21.54 -20.11
C ARG A 535 2.21 22.99 -20.55
N SER A 536 1.17 23.80 -20.39
CA SER A 536 1.16 25.21 -20.82
C SER A 536 2.05 26.09 -19.96
N ASP A 537 2.19 25.74 -18.68
CA ASP A 537 2.91 26.46 -17.62
C ASP A 537 4.42 26.22 -17.58
N LEU A 538 4.96 25.24 -18.33
CA LEU A 538 6.42 25.06 -18.45
C LEU A 538 7.06 26.23 -19.21
N SER A 539 8.15 26.78 -18.66
CA SER A 539 8.84 27.93 -19.24
C SER A 539 9.36 27.68 -20.66
N ALA A 540 9.39 28.73 -21.49
CA ALA A 540 9.87 28.62 -22.88
C ALA A 540 11.34 28.21 -22.98
N ALA A 541 12.15 28.60 -22.00
CA ALA A 541 13.56 28.19 -21.89
C ALA A 541 13.66 26.67 -21.68
N ASN A 542 12.89 26.11 -20.74
CA ASN A 542 12.87 24.68 -20.45
C ASN A 542 12.31 23.87 -21.64
N LYS A 543 11.26 24.35 -22.32
CA LYS A 543 10.75 23.75 -23.56
C LYS A 543 11.83 23.64 -24.64
N ASN A 544 12.64 24.69 -24.81
CA ASN A 544 13.75 24.68 -25.76
C ASN A 544 14.83 23.67 -25.36
N GLN A 545 15.18 23.58 -24.08
CA GLN A 545 16.16 22.61 -23.59
C GLN A 545 15.69 21.16 -23.77
N ILE A 546 14.42 20.85 -23.47
CA ILE A 546 13.83 19.54 -23.76
C ILE A 546 13.96 19.21 -25.25
N MET A 547 13.65 20.16 -26.13
CA MET A 547 13.76 19.96 -27.57
C MET A 547 15.20 19.67 -27.99
N LYS A 548 16.19 20.38 -27.46
CA LYS A 548 17.61 20.09 -27.68
C LYS A 548 17.99 18.69 -27.22
N VAL A 549 17.64 18.32 -25.99
CA VAL A 549 17.92 16.99 -25.42
C VAL A 549 17.32 15.86 -26.25
N LYS A 550 16.09 16.02 -26.76
CA LYS A 550 15.47 15.05 -27.69
C LYS A 550 16.26 14.89 -28.99
N HIS A 551 16.81 15.96 -29.54
CA HIS A 551 17.67 15.87 -30.72
C HIS A 551 19.00 15.17 -30.42
N LEU A 552 19.63 15.46 -29.27
CA LEU A 552 20.83 14.74 -28.82
C LEU A 552 20.60 13.23 -28.73
N MET A 553 19.51 12.80 -28.08
CA MET A 553 19.20 11.38 -27.94
C MET A 553 18.90 10.70 -29.29
N LYS A 554 18.27 11.41 -30.24
CA LYS A 554 18.11 10.93 -31.62
C LYS A 554 19.46 10.75 -32.33
N ALA A 555 20.41 11.66 -32.13
CA ALA A 555 21.76 11.52 -32.68
C ALA A 555 22.45 10.26 -32.10
N VAL A 556 22.41 10.09 -30.77
CA VAL A 556 22.99 8.94 -30.07
C VAL A 556 22.41 7.61 -30.59
N ALA A 557 21.09 7.52 -30.72
CA ALA A 557 20.43 6.31 -31.23
C ALA A 557 20.84 5.96 -32.68
N LEU A 558 21.12 6.96 -33.53
CA LEU A 558 21.63 6.73 -34.88
C LEU A 558 23.08 6.24 -34.89
N MET A 559 23.86 6.60 -33.87
CA MET A 559 25.28 6.27 -33.73
C MET A 559 25.55 4.86 -33.18
N LYS A 560 24.59 4.24 -32.49
CA LYS A 560 24.78 3.01 -31.71
C LYS A 560 25.40 1.80 -32.43
N ASN A 561 25.24 1.72 -33.75
CA ASN A 561 25.74 0.59 -34.56
C ASN A 561 27.09 0.89 -35.24
N PHE A 562 27.62 2.10 -35.10
CA PHE A 562 28.93 2.45 -35.62
C PHE A 562 30.01 2.15 -34.58
N LYS A 563 31.13 1.61 -35.04
CA LYS A 563 32.34 1.54 -34.22
C LYS A 563 32.97 2.93 -34.16
N ILE A 564 33.08 3.52 -32.97
CA ILE A 564 33.62 4.87 -32.81
C ILE A 564 34.60 4.86 -31.64
N MET A 565 35.84 5.26 -31.90
CA MET A 565 36.92 5.30 -30.92
C MET A 565 37.50 6.70 -30.90
N VAL A 566 37.40 7.40 -29.77
CA VAL A 566 37.91 8.78 -29.64
C VAL A 566 39.44 8.79 -29.56
N SER A 567 40.00 7.78 -28.88
CA SER A 567 41.45 7.54 -28.76
C SER A 567 41.71 6.03 -28.75
N MET A 568 42.98 5.63 -28.80
CA MET A 568 43.41 4.22 -28.79
C MET A 568 42.67 3.44 -27.67
N ASN A 569 41.83 2.49 -28.07
CA ASN A 569 41.04 1.61 -27.19
C ASN A 569 39.99 2.29 -26.28
N VAL A 570 39.63 3.56 -26.50
CA VAL A 570 38.54 4.21 -25.75
C VAL A 570 37.27 4.30 -26.62
N PRO A 571 36.24 3.47 -26.35
CA PRO A 571 34.97 3.56 -27.08
C PRO A 571 34.25 4.87 -26.73
N ILE A 572 33.49 5.40 -27.68
CA ILE A 572 32.70 6.60 -27.43
C ILE A 572 31.58 6.33 -26.42
N THR A 573 31.39 7.24 -25.47
CA THR A 573 30.25 7.30 -24.55
C THR A 573 29.39 8.51 -24.88
N PRO A 574 28.12 8.57 -24.43
CA PRO A 574 27.26 9.73 -24.67
C PRO A 574 27.86 11.03 -24.14
N SER A 575 28.50 11.02 -22.96
CA SER A 575 29.22 12.19 -22.41
C SER A 575 30.35 12.67 -23.32
N LEU A 576 31.13 11.76 -23.88
CA LEU A 576 32.22 12.08 -24.81
C LEU A 576 31.71 12.69 -26.13
N VAL A 577 30.49 12.37 -26.56
CA VAL A 577 29.87 13.03 -27.73
C VAL A 577 29.72 14.53 -27.45
N VAL A 578 29.21 14.89 -26.27
CA VAL A 578 28.96 16.29 -25.89
C VAL A 578 30.27 17.02 -25.62
N SER A 579 31.19 16.42 -24.85
CA SER A 579 32.44 17.09 -24.45
C SER A 579 33.41 17.30 -25.62
N ASN A 580 33.46 16.37 -26.57
CA ASN A 580 34.49 16.41 -27.61
C ASN A 580 34.03 17.07 -28.90
N PHE A 581 32.72 17.05 -29.21
CA PHE A 581 32.19 17.51 -30.49
C PHE A 581 31.26 18.73 -30.39
N GLY A 582 31.28 19.42 -29.24
CA GLY A 582 30.30 20.44 -28.88
C GLY A 582 30.62 21.90 -29.17
N GLY A 583 31.73 22.20 -29.84
CA GLY A 583 32.06 23.55 -30.34
C GLY A 583 31.97 24.67 -29.29
N GLY A 584 32.98 24.78 -28.43
CA GLY A 584 33.12 25.93 -27.51
C GLY A 584 33.81 27.12 -28.17
N THR A 585 33.42 28.34 -27.79
CA THR A 585 33.98 29.65 -28.20
C THR A 585 35.36 29.95 -27.58
N GLY A 586 36.24 28.95 -27.46
CA GLY A 586 37.57 29.07 -26.85
C GLY A 586 38.67 28.62 -27.82
N ASP A 587 39.74 29.41 -27.89
CA ASP A 587 40.79 29.48 -28.92
C ASP A 587 41.61 28.21 -29.28
N PHE A 588 41.21 26.99 -28.89
CA PHE A 588 41.95 25.78 -29.27
C PHE A 588 41.03 24.60 -29.62
N SER A 589 40.84 24.40 -30.93
CA SER A 589 40.44 23.15 -31.62
C SER A 589 39.56 22.17 -30.83
N HIS A 590 38.28 22.52 -30.64
CA HIS A 590 37.27 21.50 -30.34
C HIS A 590 36.75 20.89 -31.65
N ASN A 591 36.65 19.56 -31.70
CA ASN A 591 36.13 18.85 -32.87
C ASN A 591 34.68 19.29 -33.13
N THR A 592 34.29 19.31 -34.40
CA THR A 592 32.94 19.64 -34.86
C THR A 592 32.09 18.37 -35.00
N PRO A 593 30.75 18.48 -35.09
CA PRO A 593 29.90 17.34 -35.44
C PRO A 593 30.30 16.65 -36.75
N VAL A 594 30.96 17.35 -37.68
CA VAL A 594 31.48 16.77 -38.93
C VAL A 594 32.67 15.86 -38.66
N ASP A 595 33.55 16.23 -37.73
CA ASP A 595 34.71 15.41 -37.36
C ASP A 595 34.30 14.07 -36.75
N LEU A 596 33.15 14.02 -36.07
CA LEU A 596 32.55 12.76 -35.61
C LEU A 596 32.15 11.85 -36.78
N VAL A 597 31.65 12.42 -37.88
CA VAL A 597 31.33 11.64 -39.09
C VAL A 597 32.61 11.13 -39.75
N SER A 598 33.66 11.95 -39.82
CA SER A 598 34.97 11.51 -40.32
C SER A 598 35.50 10.32 -39.52
N LEU A 599 35.37 10.37 -38.18
CA LEU A 599 35.73 9.27 -37.28
C LEU A 599 34.88 8.02 -37.53
N ILE A 600 33.57 8.17 -37.73
CA ILE A 600 32.69 7.05 -38.10
C ILE A 600 33.15 6.42 -39.42
N LEU A 601 33.46 7.23 -40.43
CA LEU A 601 33.89 6.72 -41.75
C LEU A 601 35.24 6.03 -41.70
N GLU A 602 36.18 6.51 -40.88
CA GLU A 602 37.50 5.91 -40.68
C GLU A 602 37.40 4.49 -40.09
N TYR A 603 36.62 4.31 -39.03
CA TYR A 603 36.47 3.01 -38.37
C TYR A 603 35.45 2.07 -39.03
N ASN A 604 34.63 2.57 -39.95
CA ASN A 604 33.56 1.82 -40.60
C ASN A 604 33.58 2.05 -42.13
N PRO A 605 34.44 1.33 -42.88
CA PRO A 605 34.85 1.70 -44.25
C PRO A 605 33.71 1.77 -45.28
N LYS A 606 32.56 1.12 -45.05
CA LYS A 606 31.39 1.14 -45.96
C LYS A 606 30.29 2.11 -45.54
N SER A 607 30.47 2.85 -44.45
CA SER A 607 29.42 3.72 -43.90
C SER A 607 29.12 4.93 -44.79
N TYR A 608 29.99 5.25 -45.76
CA TYR A 608 29.72 6.28 -46.77
C TYR A 608 28.43 6.02 -47.55
N LEU A 609 28.02 4.75 -47.69
CA LEU A 609 26.74 4.37 -48.32
C LEU A 609 25.52 4.88 -47.53
N ALA A 610 25.66 5.09 -46.22
CA ALA A 610 24.60 5.53 -45.32
C ALA A 610 24.59 7.07 -45.11
N PHE A 611 24.85 7.84 -46.17
CA PHE A 611 24.92 9.31 -46.14
C PHE A 611 23.76 9.97 -45.37
N GLU A 612 22.52 9.56 -45.63
CA GLU A 612 21.34 10.15 -44.96
C GLU A 612 21.40 10.00 -43.44
N LYS A 613 21.93 8.87 -42.95
CA LYS A 613 22.05 8.59 -41.53
C LYS A 613 23.12 9.47 -40.89
N LEU A 614 24.28 9.59 -41.54
CA LEU A 614 25.40 10.43 -41.11
C LEU A 614 25.02 11.91 -41.10
N TYR A 615 24.32 12.37 -42.14
CA TYR A 615 23.83 13.74 -42.23
C TYR A 615 22.79 14.06 -41.15
N LYS A 616 21.87 13.12 -40.85
CA LYS A 616 20.92 13.26 -39.73
C LYS A 616 21.61 13.38 -38.38
N ILE A 617 22.69 12.61 -38.13
CA ILE A 617 23.49 12.72 -36.89
C ILE A 617 24.01 14.15 -36.74
N VAL A 618 24.64 14.70 -37.78
CA VAL A 618 25.19 16.06 -37.75
C VAL A 618 24.10 17.09 -37.49
N ASN A 619 22.98 17.04 -38.24
CA ASN A 619 21.88 18.00 -38.05
C ASN A 619 21.32 17.98 -36.63
N TYR A 620 21.14 16.79 -36.05
CA TYR A 620 20.65 16.67 -34.67
C TYR A 620 21.63 17.23 -33.65
N LEU A 621 22.94 17.03 -33.83
CA LEU A 621 23.96 17.62 -32.96
C LEU A 621 24.05 19.14 -33.12
N VAL A 622 23.96 19.66 -34.35
CA VAL A 622 23.94 21.11 -34.63
C VAL A 622 22.74 21.78 -33.95
N ILE A 623 21.54 21.16 -34.01
CA ILE A 623 20.35 21.65 -33.29
C ILE A 623 20.58 21.66 -31.78
N PHE A 624 21.19 20.60 -31.23
CA PHE A 624 21.47 20.50 -29.80
C PHE A 624 22.46 21.57 -29.32
N PHE A 625 23.61 21.71 -29.98
CA PHE A 625 24.62 22.72 -29.62
C PHE A 625 24.16 24.14 -29.89
N ALA A 626 23.08 24.33 -30.65
CA ALA A 626 22.55 25.63 -31.02
C ALA A 626 23.62 26.57 -31.55
N THR A 627 24.53 26.03 -32.38
CA THR A 627 25.50 26.82 -33.14
C THR A 627 24.73 27.73 -34.09
N THR A 628 24.35 28.91 -33.60
CA THR A 628 23.94 30.07 -34.40
C THR A 628 25.18 30.64 -35.03
N THR A 629 25.78 29.89 -35.95
CA THR A 629 26.82 30.43 -36.81
C THR A 629 26.13 31.05 -38.01
N ASP A 630 26.45 32.31 -38.30
CA ASP A 630 26.14 33.00 -39.56
C ASP A 630 26.76 32.31 -40.80
N GLU A 631 27.45 31.17 -40.60
CA GLU A 631 27.83 30.15 -41.61
C GLU A 631 26.68 29.13 -41.89
N GLY A 632 25.49 29.39 -41.34
CA GLY A 632 24.35 28.50 -41.19
C GLY A 632 23.46 28.31 -42.42
N SER A 633 23.94 27.56 -43.41
CA SER A 633 23.03 26.87 -44.33
C SER A 633 23.11 25.36 -44.10
N ALA A 634 21.96 24.67 -44.10
CA ALA A 634 21.90 23.20 -44.16
C ALA A 634 22.83 22.65 -45.27
N THR A 635 23.02 23.46 -46.32
CA THR A 635 23.95 23.26 -47.42
C THR A 635 25.39 23.05 -46.94
N TYR A 636 25.94 23.85 -46.01
CA TYR A 636 27.33 23.70 -45.53
C TYR A 636 27.61 22.29 -44.97
N TYR A 637 26.83 21.85 -43.98
CA TYR A 637 26.99 20.55 -43.36
C TYR A 637 26.70 19.40 -44.33
N PHE A 638 25.71 19.58 -45.21
CA PHE A 638 25.40 18.62 -46.26
C PHE A 638 26.64 18.38 -47.14
N ASN A 639 27.30 19.46 -47.56
CA ASN A 639 28.45 19.40 -48.46
C ASN A 639 29.67 18.77 -47.79
N LYS A 640 29.98 19.14 -46.55
CA LYS A 640 31.10 18.57 -45.80
C LYS A 640 30.91 17.08 -45.51
N VAL A 641 29.72 16.66 -45.08
CA VAL A 641 29.41 15.23 -44.87
C VAL A 641 29.47 14.47 -46.19
N LYS A 642 28.98 15.06 -47.29
CA LYS A 642 29.02 14.42 -48.61
C LYS A 642 30.44 14.28 -49.14
N SER A 643 31.27 15.31 -48.94
CA SER A 643 32.69 15.31 -49.26
C SER A 643 33.41 14.20 -48.48
N ALA A 644 33.21 14.10 -47.16
CA ALA A 644 33.77 13.01 -46.34
C ALA A 644 33.34 11.61 -46.83
N CYS A 645 32.06 11.44 -47.21
CA CYS A 645 31.58 10.19 -47.82
C CYS A 645 32.30 9.85 -49.14
N ILE A 646 32.59 10.86 -49.98
CA ILE A 646 33.31 10.66 -51.26
C ILE A 646 34.75 10.23 -50.98
N GLU A 647 35.43 10.89 -50.05
CA GLU A 647 36.80 10.57 -49.65
C GLU A 647 36.89 9.16 -49.08
N SER A 648 35.97 8.78 -48.19
CA SER A 648 35.86 7.41 -47.67
C SER A 648 35.60 6.38 -48.77
N ALA A 649 34.78 6.70 -49.79
CA ALA A 649 34.56 5.81 -50.92
C ALA A 649 35.80 5.63 -51.80
N LEU A 650 36.66 6.66 -51.93
CA LEU A 650 37.95 6.53 -52.62
C LEU A 650 38.91 5.63 -51.85
N ILE A 651 38.92 5.71 -50.51
CA ILE A 651 39.71 4.85 -49.63
C ILE A 651 39.27 3.38 -49.74
N ASP A 652 37.95 3.12 -49.84
CA ASP A 652 37.35 1.79 -50.06
C ASP A 652 37.42 1.32 -51.54
N ASP A 653 38.22 1.99 -52.39
CA ASP A 653 38.41 1.65 -53.82
C ASP A 653 37.11 1.69 -54.66
N ASN A 654 36.09 2.44 -54.24
CA ASN A 654 34.79 2.56 -54.91
C ASN A 654 34.66 3.86 -55.72
N PHE A 655 35.45 3.96 -56.79
CA PHE A 655 35.46 5.13 -57.66
C PHE A 655 34.10 5.45 -58.29
N ASN A 656 33.33 4.43 -58.68
CA ASN A 656 32.02 4.63 -59.31
C ASN A 656 31.04 5.35 -58.38
N TYR A 657 31.06 5.04 -57.09
CA TYR A 657 30.27 5.77 -56.11
C TYR A 657 30.76 7.21 -55.98
N ALA A 658 32.05 7.42 -55.76
CA ALA A 658 32.67 8.74 -55.63
C ALA A 658 32.34 9.66 -56.81
N TYR A 659 32.52 9.17 -58.04
CA TYR A 659 32.17 9.88 -59.28
C TYR A 659 30.69 10.27 -59.33
N LYS A 660 29.76 9.33 -59.08
CA LYS A 660 28.32 9.61 -59.09
C LYS A 660 27.94 10.67 -58.05
N GLN A 661 28.51 10.59 -56.84
CA GLN A 661 28.23 11.57 -55.79
C GLN A 661 28.81 12.96 -56.11
N CYS A 662 30.00 13.04 -56.75
CA CYS A 662 30.51 14.31 -57.26
C CYS A 662 29.56 14.95 -58.27
N LEU A 663 28.98 14.17 -59.18
CA LEU A 663 28.01 14.69 -60.14
C LEU A 663 26.73 15.20 -59.46
N ILE A 664 26.26 14.49 -58.43
CA ILE A 664 25.12 14.92 -57.61
C ILE A 664 25.44 16.25 -56.93
N LEU A 665 26.62 16.40 -56.32
CA LEU A 665 27.07 17.68 -55.76
C LEU A 665 27.06 18.77 -56.83
N PHE A 666 27.75 18.59 -57.97
CA PHE A 666 27.75 19.60 -59.03
C PHE A 666 26.34 19.98 -59.52
N SER A 667 25.41 19.01 -59.60
CA SER A 667 24.02 19.28 -59.99
C SER A 667 23.25 20.11 -58.95
N HIS A 668 23.52 19.88 -57.67
CA HIS A 668 22.94 20.66 -56.57
C HIS A 668 23.41 22.13 -56.60
N TYR A 669 24.69 22.34 -56.92
CA TYR A 669 25.35 23.66 -56.92
C TYR A 669 25.13 24.51 -58.19
N GLN A 670 24.43 24.00 -59.22
CA GLN A 670 24.01 24.86 -60.34
C GLN A 670 23.08 26.01 -59.89
N LYS A 671 22.54 25.95 -58.67
CA LYS A 671 21.56 26.90 -58.13
C LYS A 671 22.07 27.79 -56.99
N ASP A 672 23.16 27.44 -56.31
CA ASP A 672 23.67 28.15 -55.12
C ASP A 672 25.21 28.09 -55.13
N GLN A 673 25.90 29.21 -55.35
CA GLN A 673 27.35 29.22 -55.68
C GLN A 673 28.28 29.37 -54.47
N GLN A 674 27.74 29.60 -53.27
CA GLN A 674 28.56 29.81 -52.08
C GLN A 674 28.94 28.44 -51.48
N ASN A 675 30.23 28.24 -51.15
CA ASN A 675 30.79 27.08 -50.42
C ASN A 675 31.23 25.84 -51.23
N LEU A 676 31.22 25.83 -52.58
CA LEU A 676 31.78 24.69 -53.34
C LEU A 676 33.32 24.68 -53.29
N ASN A 677 33.93 25.85 -53.19
CA ASN A 677 35.39 25.98 -53.11
C ASN A 677 35.95 25.31 -51.85
N ASP A 678 35.19 25.21 -50.76
CA ASP A 678 35.68 24.62 -49.49
C ASP A 678 35.84 23.10 -49.53
N ILE A 679 35.37 22.45 -50.60
CA ILE A 679 35.48 21.02 -50.84
C ILE A 679 36.17 20.71 -52.18
N TRP A 680 36.89 21.69 -52.76
CA TRP A 680 37.62 21.53 -54.03
C TRP A 680 38.56 20.33 -54.04
N LEU A 681 39.20 20.07 -52.89
CA LEU A 681 40.19 19.01 -52.73
C LEU A 681 39.58 17.62 -52.96
N THR A 682 38.35 17.39 -52.52
CA THR A 682 37.63 16.14 -52.74
C THR A 682 37.47 15.85 -54.24
N PHE A 683 37.05 16.85 -55.04
CA PHE A 683 36.91 16.67 -56.49
C PHE A 683 38.26 16.48 -57.19
N TYR A 684 39.29 17.18 -56.73
CA TYR A 684 40.65 16.98 -57.22
C TYR A 684 41.15 15.55 -56.93
N GLN A 685 40.91 15.04 -55.72
CA GLN A 685 41.26 13.66 -55.33
C GLN A 685 40.52 12.63 -56.17
N VAL A 686 39.22 12.83 -56.46
CA VAL A 686 38.48 11.97 -57.41
C VAL A 686 39.12 12.03 -58.80
N GLY A 687 39.48 13.23 -59.28
CA GLY A 687 40.17 13.42 -60.56
C GLY A 687 41.61 12.90 -60.62
N LYS A 688 42.20 12.56 -59.47
CA LYS A 688 43.55 12.00 -59.31
C LYS A 688 43.51 10.56 -58.77
N TYR A 689 42.34 9.93 -58.70
CA TYR A 689 42.20 8.60 -58.15
C TYR A 689 43.01 7.57 -58.95
N ILE A 690 43.60 6.62 -58.24
CA ILE A 690 44.35 5.51 -58.81
C ILE A 690 43.93 4.27 -58.03
N SER A 691 43.43 3.24 -58.70
CA SER A 691 43.06 2.00 -58.04
C SER A 691 44.30 1.17 -57.70
N PRO A 692 44.44 0.65 -56.48
CA PRO A 692 45.52 -0.28 -56.13
C PRO A 692 45.51 -1.53 -57.01
N ARG A 693 44.34 -1.97 -57.47
CA ARG A 693 44.17 -3.15 -58.33
C ARG A 693 44.87 -3.05 -59.67
N TRP A 694 45.18 -1.83 -60.12
CA TRP A 694 45.92 -1.62 -61.37
C TRP A 694 47.36 -2.13 -61.31
N PHE A 695 47.88 -2.40 -60.11
CA PHE A 695 49.27 -2.84 -59.89
C PHE A 695 49.36 -4.22 -59.25
N GLU A 696 48.25 -4.95 -59.10
CA GLU A 696 48.28 -6.32 -58.57
C GLU A 696 48.97 -7.26 -59.56
N ASP A 697 49.96 -8.01 -59.07
CA ASP A 697 50.83 -8.89 -59.89
C ASP A 697 50.07 -10.09 -60.52
N ASP A 698 48.88 -10.44 -60.00
CA ASP A 698 48.08 -11.59 -60.45
C ASP A 698 47.13 -11.28 -61.63
N VAL A 699 47.04 -10.01 -62.03
CA VAL A 699 46.22 -9.58 -63.17
C VAL A 699 47.17 -9.27 -64.32
N ASP A 700 46.98 -9.89 -65.49
CA ASP A 700 47.69 -9.51 -66.70
C ASP A 700 47.49 -8.00 -66.93
N GLN A 701 48.52 -7.21 -66.65
CA GLN A 701 48.47 -5.73 -66.66
C GLN A 701 48.16 -5.17 -68.06
N HIS A 702 48.21 -6.03 -69.08
CA HIS A 702 47.88 -5.76 -70.49
C HIS A 702 46.59 -6.45 -70.96
N SER A 703 45.82 -7.04 -70.04
CA SER A 703 44.50 -7.56 -70.35
C SER A 703 43.60 -6.42 -70.82
N THR A 704 42.92 -6.61 -71.94
CA THR A 704 41.98 -5.65 -72.55
C THR A 704 40.96 -5.13 -71.53
N THR A 705 40.58 -5.96 -70.54
CA THR A 705 39.61 -5.61 -69.51
C THR A 705 40.13 -4.53 -68.56
N VAL A 706 41.40 -4.58 -68.14
CA VAL A 706 42.01 -3.61 -67.22
C VAL A 706 42.25 -2.27 -67.92
N GLU A 707 42.72 -2.30 -69.17
CA GLU A 707 42.91 -1.10 -69.98
C GLU A 707 41.58 -0.39 -70.28
N MET A 708 40.52 -1.15 -70.58
CA MET A 708 39.17 -0.58 -70.72
C MET A 708 38.63 0.02 -69.42
N GLU A 709 38.94 -0.59 -68.26
CA GLU A 709 38.58 -0.04 -66.96
C GLU A 709 39.34 1.26 -66.66
N LYS A 710 40.65 1.31 -66.87
CA LYS A 710 41.48 2.54 -66.75
C LYS A 710 40.94 3.65 -67.63
N LEU A 711 40.66 3.37 -68.91
CA LEU A 711 40.11 4.35 -69.84
C LEU A 711 38.73 4.88 -69.41
N SER A 712 37.87 4.00 -68.86
CA SER A 712 36.57 4.37 -68.29
C SER A 712 36.73 5.30 -67.08
N VAL A 713 37.69 5.01 -66.20
CA VAL A 713 38.02 5.86 -65.05
C VAL A 713 38.58 7.21 -65.49
N TRP A 714 39.55 7.26 -66.40
CA TRP A 714 40.11 8.52 -66.91
C TRP A 714 39.07 9.41 -67.58
N LYS A 715 38.15 8.85 -68.38
CA LYS A 715 37.03 9.62 -68.97
C LYS A 715 36.18 10.30 -67.90
N LYS A 716 35.86 9.58 -66.82
CA LYS A 716 35.10 10.09 -65.67
C LYS A 716 35.88 11.12 -64.85
N GLN A 717 37.19 10.91 -64.65
CA GLN A 717 38.08 11.88 -63.99
C GLN A 717 38.15 13.19 -64.76
N ARG A 718 38.34 13.11 -66.08
CA ARG A 718 38.34 14.27 -66.97
C ARG A 718 37.05 15.08 -66.83
N GLU A 719 35.90 14.41 -66.79
CA GLU A 719 34.60 15.06 -66.60
C GLU A 719 34.48 15.76 -65.24
N VAL A 720 34.86 15.09 -64.15
CA VAL A 720 34.83 15.67 -62.79
C VAL A 720 35.71 16.90 -62.70
N LEU A 721 36.95 16.82 -63.22
CA LEU A 721 37.89 17.94 -63.25
C LEU A 721 37.38 19.10 -64.13
N SER A 722 36.79 18.81 -65.30
CA SER A 722 36.15 19.83 -66.14
C SER A 722 35.00 20.54 -65.42
N LYS A 723 34.14 19.79 -64.72
CA LYS A 723 33.04 20.37 -63.95
C LYS A 723 33.55 21.16 -62.75
N ALA A 724 34.59 20.68 -62.07
CA ALA A 724 35.25 21.42 -61.00
C ALA A 724 35.74 22.79 -61.49
N LEU A 725 36.46 22.84 -62.61
CA LEU A 725 36.94 24.09 -63.22
C LEU A 725 35.81 25.02 -63.66
N LYS A 726 34.66 24.46 -64.09
CA LYS A 726 33.50 25.24 -64.50
C LYS A 726 32.79 25.90 -63.31
N PHE A 727 32.68 25.19 -62.19
CA PHE A 727 31.82 25.59 -61.07
C PHE A 727 32.58 26.18 -59.88
N MET A 728 33.89 25.93 -59.73
CA MET A 728 34.72 26.52 -58.68
C MET A 728 35.37 27.80 -59.20
N GLN A 729 34.73 28.94 -58.96
CA GLN A 729 35.30 30.25 -59.23
C GLN A 729 35.89 30.83 -57.93
N PRO A 730 37.11 31.39 -57.95
CA PRO A 730 37.70 32.00 -56.76
C PRO A 730 36.82 33.14 -56.23
N SER A 731 36.59 33.16 -54.91
CA SER A 731 35.91 34.24 -54.19
C SER A 731 36.91 35.13 -53.46
N GLU A 732 36.48 36.29 -52.93
CA GLU A 732 37.33 37.17 -52.12
C GLU A 732 37.97 36.48 -50.89
N SER A 733 37.38 35.37 -50.43
CA SER A 733 37.79 34.60 -49.25
C SER A 733 38.46 33.24 -49.54
N SER A 734 38.56 32.79 -50.80
CA SER A 734 39.07 31.45 -51.14
C SER A 734 40.29 31.47 -52.05
N MET A 735 41.23 30.55 -51.82
CA MET A 735 42.43 30.42 -52.64
C MET A 735 42.12 29.89 -54.04
N ASP A 736 42.80 30.43 -55.06
CA ASP A 736 42.66 29.97 -56.45
C ASP A 736 43.39 28.63 -56.68
N ASN A 737 42.61 27.54 -56.68
CA ASN A 737 43.10 26.19 -56.91
C ASN A 737 42.98 25.73 -58.38
N SER A 738 42.51 26.61 -59.28
CA SER A 738 42.22 26.26 -60.68
C SER A 738 43.44 25.73 -61.43
N ARG A 739 44.64 26.26 -61.14
CA ARG A 739 45.91 25.83 -61.78
C ARG A 739 46.24 24.37 -61.51
N VAL A 740 46.02 23.91 -60.27
CA VAL A 740 46.31 22.53 -59.84
C VAL A 740 45.31 21.56 -60.46
N ILE A 741 44.04 21.97 -60.56
CA ILE A 741 43.00 21.18 -61.21
C ILE A 741 43.24 21.10 -62.72
N LEU A 742 43.63 22.20 -63.37
CA LEU A 742 43.96 22.27 -64.80
C LEU A 742 45.16 21.39 -65.18
N SER A 743 46.21 21.37 -64.37
CA SER A 743 47.40 20.55 -64.66
C SER A 743 47.07 19.06 -64.62
N GLN A 744 46.29 18.62 -63.62
CA GLN A 744 45.82 17.23 -63.54
C GLN A 744 44.87 16.89 -64.69
N TRP A 745 43.99 17.82 -65.09
CA TRP A 745 43.10 17.61 -66.23
C TRP A 745 43.88 17.35 -67.53
N ARG A 746 44.94 18.13 -67.80
CA ARG A 746 45.81 17.93 -68.96
C ARG A 746 46.47 16.55 -68.93
N ARG A 747 47.05 16.17 -67.78
CA ARG A 747 47.66 14.85 -67.60
C ARG A 747 46.69 13.70 -67.89
N VAL A 748 45.45 13.77 -67.39
CA VAL A 748 44.44 12.75 -67.67
C VAL A 748 44.05 12.73 -69.16
N ASN A 749 44.01 13.89 -69.81
CA ASN A 749 43.72 13.97 -71.24
C ASN A 749 44.83 13.35 -72.09
N ASP A 750 46.11 13.62 -71.76
CA ASP A 750 47.26 13.02 -72.42
C ASP A 750 47.24 11.48 -72.27
N GLN A 751 46.89 10.98 -71.08
CA GLN A 751 46.74 9.53 -70.82
C GLN A 751 45.61 8.89 -71.66
N ILE A 752 44.51 9.60 -71.87
CA ILE A 752 43.41 9.14 -72.74
C ILE A 752 43.88 9.08 -74.20
N GLU A 753 44.60 10.10 -74.68
CA GLU A 753 45.12 10.16 -76.04
C GLU A 753 46.17 9.06 -76.30
N GLU A 754 47.08 8.85 -75.35
CA GLU A 754 48.05 7.75 -75.39
C GLU A 754 47.38 6.39 -75.41
N SER A 755 46.34 6.18 -74.59
CA SER A 755 45.55 4.93 -74.58
C SER A 755 44.88 4.66 -75.93
N TYR A 756 44.30 5.69 -76.58
CA TYR A 756 43.74 5.53 -77.93
C TYR A 756 44.81 5.27 -78.98
N ALA A 757 45.96 5.94 -78.90
CA ALA A 757 47.09 5.70 -79.79
C ALA A 757 47.59 4.25 -79.67
N ASN A 758 47.70 3.74 -78.44
CA ASN A 758 48.06 2.35 -78.16
C ASN A 758 47.00 1.36 -78.67
N TYR A 759 45.70 1.69 -78.56
CA TYR A 759 44.62 0.86 -79.10
C TYR A 759 44.62 0.81 -80.63
N LEU A 760 44.89 1.95 -81.29
CA LEU A 760 45.08 2.05 -82.75
C LEU A 760 46.32 1.26 -83.21
N TYR A 761 47.40 1.28 -82.43
CA TYR A 761 48.61 0.52 -82.70
C TYR A 761 48.38 -1.00 -82.54
N LEU A 762 47.62 -1.41 -81.51
CA LEU A 762 47.23 -2.80 -81.31
C LEU A 762 46.33 -3.30 -82.45
N ASP A 763 45.37 -2.49 -82.89
CA ASP A 763 44.47 -2.81 -84.02
C ASP A 763 45.24 -2.94 -85.34
N GLN A 764 46.27 -2.09 -85.54
CA GLN A 764 47.22 -2.21 -86.66
C GLN A 764 48.08 -3.47 -86.58
N ILE A 765 48.53 -3.89 -85.38
CA ILE A 765 49.27 -5.14 -85.19
C ILE A 765 48.35 -6.35 -85.45
N THR A 766 47.12 -6.38 -84.96
CA THR A 766 46.16 -7.45 -85.30
C THR A 766 45.81 -7.45 -86.80
N ALA A 767 45.71 -6.29 -87.45
CA ALA A 767 45.54 -6.21 -88.89
C ALA A 767 46.79 -6.71 -89.66
N MET A 768 47.99 -6.46 -89.15
CA MET A 768 49.25 -7.01 -89.68
C MET A 768 49.36 -8.52 -89.46
N GLU A 769 48.95 -9.06 -88.32
CA GLU A 769 48.90 -10.51 -88.06
C GLU A 769 47.85 -11.23 -88.92
N VAL A 770 46.69 -10.60 -89.15
CA VAL A 770 45.67 -11.10 -90.09
C VAL A 770 46.20 -11.06 -91.52
N ASN A 771 46.91 -10.01 -91.91
CA ASN A 771 47.58 -9.94 -93.21
C ASN A 771 48.72 -10.95 -93.34
N GLN A 772 49.48 -11.23 -92.27
CA GLN A 772 50.53 -12.24 -92.27
C GLN A 772 49.96 -13.67 -92.32
N ARG A 773 48.82 -13.91 -91.65
CA ARG A 773 48.04 -15.15 -91.79
C ARG A 773 47.47 -15.30 -93.21
N ASN A 774 46.99 -14.22 -93.82
CA ASN A 774 46.53 -14.24 -95.21
C ASN A 774 47.68 -14.45 -96.20
N LEU A 775 48.87 -13.88 -95.94
CA LEU A 775 50.08 -14.11 -96.72
C LEU A 775 50.57 -15.57 -96.59
N SER A 776 50.50 -16.15 -95.38
CA SER A 776 50.82 -17.57 -95.15
C SER A 776 49.82 -18.52 -95.82
N LYS A 777 48.53 -18.13 -95.91
CA LYS A 777 47.53 -18.85 -96.70
C LYS A 777 47.83 -18.76 -98.19
N GLN A 778 48.20 -17.59 -98.71
CA GLN A 778 48.60 -17.42 -100.12
C GLN A 778 49.89 -18.18 -100.46
N LEU A 779 50.89 -18.18 -99.57
CA LEU A 779 52.12 -18.97 -99.70
C LEU A 779 51.83 -20.48 -99.68
N ASN A 780 50.87 -20.94 -98.86
CA ASN A 780 50.42 -22.33 -98.88
C ASN A 780 49.63 -22.68 -100.16
N THR A 781 48.88 -21.74 -100.74
CA THR A 781 48.23 -21.94 -102.04
C THR A 781 49.26 -22.05 -103.17
N ILE A 782 50.31 -21.22 -103.17
CA ILE A 782 51.41 -21.26 -104.13
C ILE A 782 52.27 -22.52 -103.94
N ALA A 783 52.52 -22.94 -102.69
CA ALA A 783 53.22 -24.19 -102.40
C ALA A 783 52.40 -25.42 -102.83
N ASN A 784 51.06 -25.38 -102.72
CA ASN A 784 50.18 -26.44 -103.22
C ASN A 784 50.08 -26.45 -104.75
N GLU A 785 50.17 -25.31 -105.44
CA GLU A 785 50.30 -25.25 -106.91
C GLU A 785 51.65 -25.80 -107.39
N PHE A 786 52.75 -25.52 -106.67
CA PHE A 786 54.07 -26.08 -106.98
C PHE A 786 54.19 -27.59 -106.67
N ILE A 787 53.46 -28.10 -105.68
CA ILE A 787 53.39 -29.54 -105.37
C ILE A 787 52.46 -30.27 -106.35
N GLY A 788 51.47 -29.58 -106.93
CA GLY A 788 50.56 -30.12 -107.95
C GLY A 788 51.21 -30.36 -109.33
N GLU A 789 52.26 -29.63 -109.69
CA GLU A 789 53.00 -29.83 -110.95
C GLU A 789 54.13 -30.88 -110.85
N ALA A 790 54.49 -31.35 -109.66
CA ALA A 790 55.57 -32.31 -109.43
C ALA A 790 55.11 -33.76 -109.14
N SER A 791 53.80 -34.03 -109.11
CA SER A 791 53.25 -35.36 -108.76
C SER A 791 52.60 -36.12 -109.93
N ASN A 792 53.11 -35.94 -111.16
CA ASN A 792 52.87 -36.87 -112.30
C ASN A 792 53.97 -37.94 -112.36
N SER A 793 54.05 -38.81 -111.35
CA SER A 793 54.60 -40.16 -111.53
C SER A 793 54.14 -41.11 -110.42
N THR A 794 53.41 -42.12 -110.85
CA THR A 794 53.33 -43.50 -110.32
C THR A 794 53.11 -43.75 -108.82
N SER A 795 51.90 -44.30 -108.61
CA SER A 795 51.60 -45.56 -107.90
C SER A 795 51.62 -45.60 -106.37
N GLN A 796 50.39 -45.79 -105.90
CA GLN A 796 49.95 -46.78 -104.92
C GLN A 796 50.15 -46.49 -103.43
N ALA A 797 48.97 -46.40 -102.81
CA ALA A 797 48.61 -46.79 -101.45
C ALA A 797 49.18 -45.89 -100.34
N GLY A 798 48.36 -45.33 -99.46
CA GLY A 798 47.02 -45.75 -99.10
C GLY A 798 46.91 -45.64 -97.60
N GLU A 799 46.01 -44.75 -97.17
CA GLU A 799 45.21 -44.91 -95.97
C GLU A 799 45.94 -45.20 -94.66
N LYS A 800 46.09 -44.12 -93.88
CA LYS A 800 45.27 -43.90 -92.69
C LYS A 800 45.15 -42.37 -92.52
N ILE A 801 44.16 -41.70 -93.12
CA ILE A 801 42.79 -41.56 -92.58
C ILE A 801 42.87 -41.49 -91.05
N SER A 802 42.97 -40.26 -90.55
CA SER A 802 41.84 -39.57 -89.93
C SER A 802 41.76 -39.86 -88.44
N ASN A 803 42.15 -38.89 -87.63
CA ASN A 803 41.13 -38.05 -87.02
C ASN A 803 41.80 -36.80 -86.46
N LEU A 804 41.78 -35.77 -87.30
CA LEU A 804 41.34 -34.46 -86.85
C LEU A 804 40.10 -34.66 -85.99
N LEU A 805 40.24 -34.49 -84.67
CA LEU A 805 39.41 -33.64 -83.82
C LEU A 805 39.66 -33.94 -82.34
N VAL A 806 39.55 -32.88 -81.56
CA VAL A 806 39.34 -32.82 -80.10
C VAL A 806 40.60 -32.61 -79.26
N SER A 807 40.72 -31.34 -78.85
CA SER A 807 40.96 -30.80 -77.50
C SER A 807 42.12 -31.40 -76.68
N GLY A 808 42.85 -30.64 -75.89
CA GLY A 808 42.51 -29.44 -75.14
C GLY A 808 43.45 -29.46 -73.92
N LEU A 809 43.80 -28.26 -73.47
CA LEU A 809 44.66 -27.91 -72.34
C LEU A 809 44.89 -28.96 -71.23
N GLY A 810 46.13 -28.96 -70.70
CA GLY A 810 46.30 -28.46 -69.33
C GLY A 810 47.14 -29.30 -68.38
N TRP A 811 48.41 -28.93 -68.17
CA TRP A 811 49.30 -29.17 -67.01
C TRP A 811 50.40 -28.10 -67.11
N ALA A 812 51.00 -27.44 -66.12
CA ALA A 812 50.90 -27.36 -64.66
C ALA A 812 51.78 -26.16 -64.24
N ILE A 813 51.32 -25.36 -63.26
CA ILE A 813 52.09 -25.00 -62.04
C ILE A 813 53.63 -24.91 -62.13
N GLY A 814 54.15 -23.72 -61.81
CA GLY A 814 55.26 -23.57 -60.85
C GLY A 814 56.60 -23.08 -61.40
N ALA A 815 57.01 -21.87 -60.99
CA ALA A 815 58.16 -21.63 -60.11
C ALA A 815 58.86 -20.27 -60.36
N ASN A 816 58.86 -19.47 -59.30
CA ASN A 816 59.89 -18.54 -58.82
C ASN A 816 60.63 -17.61 -59.79
N ARG A 817 60.37 -16.32 -59.55
CA ARG A 817 61.26 -15.17 -59.73
C ARG A 817 62.72 -15.49 -59.37
N SER A 818 63.64 -15.12 -60.25
CA SER A 818 64.86 -14.40 -59.87
C SER A 818 65.45 -13.62 -61.07
N LYS A 819 64.86 -12.47 -61.37
CA LYS A 819 65.52 -11.15 -61.53
C LYS A 819 64.55 -10.15 -62.15
#